data_AF-A0ABD1FJK3-F1
#
_entry.id   AF-A0ABD1FJK3-F1
#
_cell.length_a   1.000
_cell.length_b   1.000
_cell.length_c   1.000
_cell.angle_alpha   90.00
_cell.angle_beta   90.00
_cell.angle_gamma   90.00
#
_symmetry.space_group_name_H-M   'P 1'
#
loop_
_entity.id
_entity.type
_entity.pdbx_description
1 polymer ?
#
loop_
_entity_poly.entity_id
_entity_poly.type
_entity_poly.pdbx_seq_one_letter_code
_entity_poly.pdbx_strand_id
1 'polypeptide(L)'
;MNPSENLLKKKDGDQLFSPDEDFTALMGDDEDTVAFVFQHVNSEESTLTSVARTTRGLLSFGAVVTGEISAEGHQSGHTQQTQRKPFRHWKPSLIVDKNRIECHEGDQAMLQVQINGYPKPDIRCTFNELPIKPSSKYKIYHENHEHILLLVIKDVHQEDAGTYTVMAENEIGFHSVDIQLDVVRQKYPSIKSKIEDLSIACQETLVIPAEVDGIPKPQVQFLKEGREISPQTNPHILIEENYPFYTLTINETSLTDTGVYSIVATNSLAQASQFWGIYVYSKPKFLEKLPDKDLQVAQEDIVLLRVKVQGEPRPVIKWFRDHIQLVASRTTQIDDDDGYNFLKLRSIGIKDAGLYKCRAENSHGYIEDQVRVDVKKAPIILEAFEDALVLEQDVFHIIHTVEFIVRLEAFPLPEVQWFLDGYEIPKENPLISMAQTKDLVKLVINEPTTDLSGEYLCRMTNECGQAETSANLTVNCSPRVMVHLRDQTIKENDVLSMAVIVRGFPAPQFKWYRSNQELEPGETVQMGLETFGKKKFKIFCRIEQISYAQRGDYEVETFNNWGNTKSKCFVNVLTKPVVLDAQMKDLVVKEGAHVTYSIHAFGNPLPEVTWLWENTSINPNEKKDRNKLITSSDGTEFRLGIRNVKFVDAGVYQCVLENRVGVTKHRAALAVLRRKAEDEHD
;
A
#
# COMPACT_ATOMS: atom_id res chain seq x y z
N MET A 1 -55.34 -14.67 51.52
CA MET A 1 -55.26 -14.39 52.97
C MET A 1 -54.12 -13.44 53.19
N ASN A 2 -54.50 -12.28 53.69
CA ASN A 2 -53.82 -11.13 54.29
C ASN A 2 -52.43 -10.61 53.85
N PRO A 3 -52.29 -9.27 53.78
CA PRO A 3 -51.08 -8.57 53.39
C PRO A 3 -50.26 -8.07 54.59
N SER A 4 -49.06 -7.62 54.24
CA SER A 4 -47.99 -6.95 54.97
C SER A 4 -48.39 -5.84 55.95
N GLU A 5 -47.89 -5.95 57.18
CA GLU A 5 -47.74 -4.87 58.16
C GLU A 5 -46.44 -4.10 57.90
N ASN A 6 -46.51 -2.77 57.84
CA ASN A 6 -45.36 -1.87 57.91
C ASN A 6 -45.51 -0.96 59.13
N LEU A 7 -44.48 -0.98 59.99
CA LEU A 7 -44.36 -0.27 61.25
C LEU A 7 -43.98 1.20 61.05
N LEU A 8 -44.67 2.10 61.77
CA LEU A 8 -44.33 3.50 61.98
C LEU A 8 -43.20 3.65 63.02
N LYS A 9 -42.24 4.55 62.76
CA LYS A 9 -41.33 5.14 63.76
C LYS A 9 -41.61 6.63 63.87
N LYS A 10 -41.83 7.12 65.09
CA LYS A 10 -41.82 8.55 65.47
C LYS A 10 -40.39 9.01 65.78
N LYS A 11 -40.06 10.26 65.45
CA LYS A 11 -38.94 11.01 66.04
C LYS A 11 -39.29 12.49 66.16
N ASP A 12 -38.83 13.07 67.26
CA ASP A 12 -39.20 14.33 67.91
C ASP A 12 -38.98 15.63 67.11
N GLY A 13 -39.68 16.69 67.54
CA GLY A 13 -39.14 18.04 67.57
C GLY A 13 -39.93 19.09 66.79
N ASP A 14 -40.58 20.00 67.51
CA ASP A 14 -41.11 21.29 67.09
C ASP A 14 -42.29 21.31 66.10
N GLN A 15 -43.50 21.27 66.69
CA GLN A 15 -44.75 21.69 66.07
C GLN A 15 -44.69 23.16 65.67
N LEU A 16 -44.52 23.42 64.38
CA LEU A 16 -45.09 24.60 63.72
C LEU A 16 -46.53 24.24 63.36
N PHE A 17 -47.48 24.88 64.03
CA PHE A 17 -48.92 24.75 63.79
C PHE A 17 -49.25 24.86 62.29
N SER A 18 -49.91 23.84 61.72
CA SER A 18 -50.64 23.95 60.45
C SER A 18 -52.15 23.81 60.71
N PRO A 19 -53.00 24.65 60.11
CA PRO A 19 -54.31 24.99 60.67
C PRO A 19 -55.46 24.16 60.09
N ASP A 20 -55.40 22.84 60.17
CA ASP A 20 -56.39 21.94 59.53
C ASP A 20 -56.81 20.73 60.40
N GLU A 21 -57.07 20.92 61.69
CA GLU A 21 -57.72 19.89 62.54
C GLU A 21 -58.84 20.50 63.40
N ASP A 22 -59.97 20.90 62.78
CA ASP A 22 -61.16 21.40 63.50
C ASP A 22 -62.40 20.48 63.42
N PHE A 23 -62.28 19.29 62.83
CA PHE A 23 -63.39 18.32 62.83
C PHE A 23 -62.91 16.87 62.73
N THR A 24 -63.71 15.95 63.28
CA THR A 24 -63.61 14.51 63.00
C THR A 24 -64.79 14.11 62.12
N ALA A 25 -64.51 13.46 60.98
CA ALA A 25 -65.55 12.89 60.12
C ALA A 25 -65.81 11.44 60.54
N LEU A 26 -67.07 11.12 60.86
CA LEU A 26 -67.51 9.75 61.11
C LEU A 26 -68.41 9.31 59.95
N MET A 27 -68.05 8.21 59.29
CA MET A 27 -68.90 7.58 58.28
C MET A 27 -69.88 6.62 58.96
N GLY A 28 -71.17 6.81 58.74
CA GLY A 28 -72.20 5.83 59.09
C GLY A 28 -72.30 4.75 58.01
N ASP A 29 -72.78 3.57 58.38
CA ASP A 29 -72.78 2.36 57.53
C ASP A 29 -73.74 2.39 56.31
N ASP A 30 -74.44 3.51 56.04
CA ASP A 30 -75.29 3.70 54.86
C ASP A 30 -74.81 4.92 54.03
N GLU A 31 -74.54 4.70 52.73
CA GLU A 31 -73.64 5.47 51.84
C GLU A 31 -73.96 6.95 51.50
N ASP A 32 -74.89 7.65 52.15
CA ASP A 32 -75.23 9.03 51.72
C ASP A 32 -75.28 10.09 52.84
N THR A 33 -74.62 9.87 53.98
CA THR A 33 -74.56 10.91 55.04
C THR A 33 -73.18 11.02 55.69
N VAL A 34 -72.57 12.22 55.66
CA VAL A 34 -71.38 12.58 56.44
C VAL A 34 -71.80 13.56 57.53
N ALA A 35 -71.47 13.26 58.78
CA ALA A 35 -71.66 14.18 59.92
C ALA A 35 -70.30 14.77 60.34
N PHE A 36 -70.25 16.09 60.47
CA PHE A 36 -69.10 16.82 61.01
C PHE A 36 -69.38 17.25 62.45
N VAL A 37 -68.47 16.94 63.37
CA VAL A 37 -68.54 17.35 64.78
C VAL A 37 -67.39 18.33 65.07
N PHE A 38 -67.73 19.55 65.46
CA PHE A 38 -66.78 20.61 65.82
C PHE A 38 -66.57 20.63 67.34
N GLN A 39 -65.31 20.60 67.81
CA GLN A 39 -65.02 20.50 69.26
C GLN A 39 -64.85 21.83 69.99
N HIS A 40 -64.72 22.97 69.32
CA HIS A 40 -64.72 24.29 69.98
C HIS A 40 -65.27 25.37 69.04
N VAL A 41 -66.35 26.06 69.45
CA VAL A 41 -66.87 27.23 68.73
C VAL A 41 -66.81 28.43 69.68
N ASN A 42 -66.05 29.45 69.29
CA ASN A 42 -65.86 30.68 70.06
C ASN A 42 -66.98 31.68 69.72
N SER A 43 -67.55 32.37 70.72
CA SER A 43 -68.81 33.12 70.57
C SER A 43 -68.69 34.51 69.94
N GLU A 44 -67.56 34.88 69.33
CA GLU A 44 -67.33 36.22 68.75
C GLU A 44 -67.16 36.24 67.22
N GLU A 45 -67.09 35.09 66.54
CA GLU A 45 -67.06 35.04 65.07
C GLU A 45 -68.42 34.59 64.52
N SER A 46 -69.06 35.44 63.72
CA SER A 46 -70.44 35.24 63.25
C SER A 46 -70.56 34.44 61.94
N THR A 47 -69.45 33.94 61.39
CA THR A 47 -69.42 33.09 60.19
C THR A 47 -68.20 32.17 60.19
N LEU A 48 -68.41 30.86 60.03
CA LEU A 48 -67.38 29.88 59.66
C LEU A 48 -67.60 29.47 58.21
N THR A 49 -66.56 29.57 57.38
CA THR A 49 -66.56 29.07 55.99
C THR A 49 -65.37 28.14 55.81
N SER A 50 -65.65 26.90 55.42
CA SER A 50 -64.63 25.91 55.10
C SER A 50 -64.89 25.32 53.72
N VAL A 51 -63.81 25.06 52.97
CA VAL A 51 -63.87 24.53 51.59
C VAL A 51 -63.21 23.16 51.56
N ALA A 52 -63.96 22.13 51.16
CA ALA A 52 -63.41 20.79 50.96
C ALA A 52 -63.34 20.46 49.46
N ARG A 53 -62.22 19.85 49.04
CA ARG A 53 -61.96 19.49 47.64
C ARG A 53 -62.13 17.98 47.47
N THR A 54 -63.04 17.55 46.61
CA THR A 54 -63.24 16.13 46.28
C THR A 54 -62.83 15.84 44.83
N THR A 55 -62.74 14.56 44.46
CA THR A 55 -62.43 14.10 43.09
C THR A 55 -63.49 14.47 42.04
N ARG A 56 -64.64 15.03 42.45
CA ARG A 56 -65.76 15.38 41.56
C ARG A 56 -66.23 16.85 41.64
N GLY A 57 -65.53 17.71 42.39
CA GLY A 57 -65.85 19.14 42.46
C GLY A 57 -65.68 19.78 43.83
N LEU A 58 -65.92 21.09 43.89
CA LEU A 58 -65.85 21.92 45.10
C LEU A 58 -67.20 21.88 45.82
N LEU A 59 -67.19 21.64 47.13
CA LEU A 59 -68.36 21.83 47.99
C LEU A 59 -68.08 22.97 48.97
N SER A 60 -68.99 23.94 49.04
CA SER A 60 -68.96 25.05 50.01
C SER A 60 -70.21 25.02 50.88
N PHE A 61 -70.05 25.15 52.19
CA PHE A 61 -71.16 25.30 53.14
C PHE A 61 -70.87 26.46 54.09
N GLY A 62 -71.91 27.17 54.52
CA GLY A 62 -71.84 28.19 55.57
C GLY A 62 -72.97 27.97 56.57
N ALA A 63 -72.69 28.14 57.86
CA ALA A 63 -73.68 28.03 58.93
C ALA A 63 -73.73 29.31 59.77
N VAL A 64 -74.93 29.72 60.18
CA VAL A 64 -75.20 30.89 61.05
C VAL A 64 -75.88 30.42 62.34
N VAL A 65 -75.36 30.82 63.50
CA VAL A 65 -75.92 30.48 64.82
C VAL A 65 -76.86 31.57 65.31
N THR A 66 -78.13 31.27 65.62
CA THR A 66 -79.06 32.18 66.30
C THR A 66 -79.46 31.63 67.68
N GLY A 67 -79.04 32.29 68.76
CA GLY A 67 -79.42 31.93 70.14
C GLY A 67 -80.70 32.64 70.61
N GLU A 68 -81.69 31.89 71.11
CA GLU A 68 -82.83 32.42 71.88
C GLU A 68 -82.53 32.35 73.38
N ILE A 69 -82.74 33.45 74.13
CA ILE A 69 -82.66 33.48 75.60
C ILE A 69 -84.10 33.52 76.17
N SER A 70 -84.48 32.49 76.91
CA SER A 70 -85.69 32.43 77.74
C SER A 70 -85.41 32.97 79.15
N ALA A 71 -86.27 33.83 79.68
CA ALA A 71 -86.27 34.24 81.09
C ALA A 71 -87.66 34.10 81.72
N GLU A 72 -87.77 33.34 82.81
CA GLU A 72 -88.99 33.18 83.62
C GLU A 72 -88.96 34.05 84.88
N GLY A 73 -90.09 34.72 85.16
CA GLY A 73 -90.70 34.78 86.50
C GLY A 73 -90.56 36.08 87.32
N HIS A 74 -91.62 36.90 87.38
CA HIS A 74 -92.44 37.12 88.60
C HIS A 74 -93.64 38.06 88.34
N GLN A 75 -94.78 37.74 88.97
CA GLN A 75 -96.06 38.45 88.89
C GLN A 75 -96.05 39.82 89.57
N SER A 76 -96.66 40.83 88.95
CA SER A 76 -97.85 41.56 89.47
C SER A 76 -98.14 42.82 88.65
N GLY A 77 -99.44 43.08 88.40
CA GLY A 77 -99.93 44.42 88.07
C GLY A 77 -100.32 44.71 86.61
N HIS A 78 -101.62 44.54 86.32
CA HIS A 78 -102.44 45.37 85.43
C HIS A 78 -102.00 45.63 83.97
N THR A 79 -102.70 44.91 83.08
CA THR A 79 -103.25 45.30 81.77
C THR A 79 -102.79 46.64 81.16
N GLN A 80 -101.96 46.58 80.12
CA GLN A 80 -102.04 47.48 78.97
C GLN A 80 -101.78 46.72 77.66
N GLN A 81 -102.74 46.84 76.74
CA GLN A 81 -102.61 46.42 75.34
C GLN A 81 -101.53 47.28 74.66
N THR A 82 -100.57 46.65 73.99
CA THR A 82 -99.73 47.31 72.98
C THR A 82 -99.82 46.59 71.64
N GLN A 83 -100.22 47.38 70.64
CA GLN A 83 -100.55 47.03 69.26
C GLN A 83 -99.31 46.55 68.47
N ARG A 84 -99.50 45.54 67.59
CA ARG A 84 -98.50 45.09 66.61
C ARG A 84 -98.40 46.09 65.43
N LYS A 85 -97.17 46.51 65.06
CA LYS A 85 -96.86 47.22 63.80
C LYS A 85 -96.79 46.22 62.61
N PRO A 86 -97.18 46.59 61.37
CA PRO A 86 -97.15 45.69 60.21
C PRO A 86 -95.74 45.55 59.59
N PHE A 87 -95.41 44.37 59.06
CA PHE A 87 -94.18 44.07 58.31
C PHE A 87 -94.14 44.81 56.96
N ARG A 88 -92.95 45.24 56.51
CA ARG A 88 -92.74 45.97 55.23
C ARG A 88 -92.57 44.97 54.08
N HIS A 89 -93.34 45.10 53.00
CA HIS A 89 -93.26 44.24 51.80
C HIS A 89 -92.34 44.85 50.72
N TRP A 90 -91.54 44.04 50.00
CA TRP A 90 -90.64 44.43 48.87
C TRP A 90 -90.55 43.34 47.77
N LYS A 91 -90.24 43.76 46.54
CA LYS A 91 -90.16 42.88 45.35
C LYS A 91 -89.02 41.84 45.41
N PRO A 92 -89.10 40.74 44.65
CA PRO A 92 -88.06 39.72 44.64
C PRO A 92 -86.75 40.20 43.98
N SER A 93 -85.61 39.66 44.41
CA SER A 93 -84.28 39.84 43.83
C SER A 93 -83.60 38.49 43.70
N LEU A 94 -83.00 38.24 42.53
CA LEU A 94 -82.35 36.98 42.16
C LEU A 94 -80.88 37.28 41.88
N ILE A 95 -79.98 36.52 42.50
CA ILE A 95 -78.54 36.66 42.33
C ILE A 95 -77.99 35.30 41.90
N VAL A 96 -77.19 35.30 40.83
CA VAL A 96 -76.52 34.10 40.28
C VAL A 96 -75.03 34.30 40.28
N ASP A 97 -74.27 33.25 40.60
CA ASP A 97 -72.80 33.29 40.59
C ASP A 97 -72.25 33.28 39.16
N LYS A 98 -72.90 32.52 38.27
CA LYS A 98 -72.57 32.42 36.84
C LYS A 98 -73.84 32.36 36.01
N ASN A 99 -73.90 33.22 34.99
CA ASN A 99 -74.97 33.22 33.99
C ASN A 99 -74.69 32.29 32.79
N ARG A 100 -73.54 31.60 32.78
CA ARG A 100 -73.18 30.59 31.78
C ARG A 100 -72.43 29.45 32.45
N ILE A 101 -72.90 28.22 32.22
CA ILE A 101 -72.38 26.99 32.81
C ILE A 101 -72.05 26.04 31.67
N GLU A 102 -70.86 25.47 31.69
CA GLU A 102 -70.49 24.37 30.80
C GLU A 102 -70.59 23.05 31.58
N CYS A 103 -71.25 22.06 31.00
CA CYS A 103 -71.37 20.72 31.56
C CYS A 103 -71.04 19.68 30.49
N HIS A 104 -70.35 18.60 30.86
CA HIS A 104 -70.11 17.52 29.93
C HIS A 104 -71.32 16.61 29.82
N GLU A 105 -71.53 16.06 28.64
CA GLU A 105 -72.56 15.05 28.41
C GLU A 105 -72.37 13.85 29.35
N GLY A 106 -73.44 13.42 30.03
CA GLY A 106 -73.46 12.38 31.07
C GLY A 106 -73.22 12.88 32.50
N ASP A 107 -72.67 14.08 32.69
CA ASP A 107 -72.47 14.68 34.02
C ASP A 107 -73.77 15.30 34.57
N GLN A 108 -73.70 15.92 35.76
CA GLN A 108 -74.81 16.66 36.35
C GLN A 108 -74.49 18.16 36.34
N ALA A 109 -75.43 18.99 35.86
CA ALA A 109 -75.32 20.44 35.93
C ALA A 109 -76.08 20.98 37.14
N MET A 110 -75.49 21.97 37.82
CA MET A 110 -76.06 22.57 39.03
C MET A 110 -76.19 24.07 38.82
N LEU A 111 -77.43 24.57 38.85
CA LEU A 111 -77.76 25.99 38.75
C LEU A 111 -78.21 26.48 40.12
N GLN A 112 -77.38 27.33 40.73
CA GLN A 112 -77.64 27.90 42.04
C GLN A 112 -78.08 29.36 41.90
N VAL A 113 -79.22 29.70 42.49
CA VAL A 113 -79.79 31.06 42.48
C VAL A 113 -80.18 31.47 43.89
N GLN A 114 -79.67 32.60 44.36
CA GLN A 114 -80.07 33.18 45.63
C GLN A 114 -81.30 34.09 45.44
N ILE A 115 -82.32 33.94 46.28
CA ILE A 115 -83.67 34.47 46.13
C ILE A 115 -84.09 35.26 47.38
N ASN A 116 -84.16 36.57 47.25
CA ASN A 116 -84.61 37.47 48.31
C ASN A 116 -85.97 38.10 47.97
N GLY A 117 -86.86 38.34 48.94
CA GLY A 117 -88.18 38.99 48.70
C GLY A 117 -89.18 38.78 49.84
N TYR A 118 -90.06 39.76 50.11
CA TYR A 118 -91.13 39.62 51.12
C TYR A 118 -92.43 40.33 50.70
N PRO A 119 -93.62 39.70 50.73
CA PRO A 119 -93.91 38.34 51.16
C PRO A 119 -93.20 37.31 50.29
N LYS A 120 -93.05 36.08 50.81
CA LYS A 120 -92.29 35.00 50.19
C LYS A 120 -92.68 34.84 48.71
N PRO A 121 -91.74 34.98 47.76
CA PRO A 121 -92.06 34.87 46.35
C PRO A 121 -92.40 33.44 45.92
N ASP A 122 -93.34 33.32 44.99
CA ASP A 122 -93.55 32.12 44.17
C ASP A 122 -92.42 32.02 43.15
N ILE A 123 -91.80 30.84 43.06
CA ILE A 123 -90.61 30.63 42.22
C ILE A 123 -90.98 29.67 41.09
N ARG A 124 -90.66 30.07 39.87
CA ARG A 124 -90.89 29.29 38.66
C ARG A 124 -89.59 29.18 37.87
N CYS A 125 -89.26 27.96 37.47
CA CYS A 125 -88.13 27.70 36.59
C CYS A 125 -88.66 27.34 35.21
N THR A 126 -88.07 27.87 34.17
CA THR A 126 -88.36 27.50 32.78
C THR A 126 -87.09 27.10 32.05
N PHE A 127 -87.20 26.16 31.11
CA PHE A 127 -86.16 25.79 30.16
C PHE A 127 -86.67 26.20 28.78
N ASN A 128 -85.95 27.11 28.10
CA ASN A 128 -86.37 27.69 26.82
C ASN A 128 -87.85 28.13 26.86
N GLU A 129 -88.24 28.92 27.87
CA GLU A 129 -89.59 29.44 28.12
C GLU A 129 -90.65 28.40 28.55
N LEU A 130 -90.33 27.10 28.57
CA LEU A 130 -91.26 26.04 29.00
C LEU A 130 -91.09 25.72 30.50
N PRO A 131 -92.18 25.56 31.27
CA PRO A 131 -92.11 25.34 32.71
C PRO A 131 -91.45 24.01 33.07
N ILE A 132 -90.42 24.07 33.91
CA ILE A 132 -89.72 22.90 34.46
C ILE A 132 -90.54 22.34 35.62
N LYS A 133 -90.81 21.03 35.59
CA LYS A 133 -91.46 20.30 36.68
C LYS A 133 -90.46 19.33 37.33
N PRO A 134 -90.52 19.14 38.67
CA PRO A 134 -89.68 18.15 39.35
C PRO A 134 -89.85 16.76 38.74
N SER A 135 -88.74 16.10 38.41
CA SER A 135 -88.71 14.78 37.79
C SER A 135 -87.40 14.04 38.10
N SER A 136 -87.18 12.86 37.51
CA SER A 136 -85.87 12.19 37.56
C SER A 136 -84.75 13.02 36.91
N LYS A 137 -85.11 13.83 35.91
CA LYS A 137 -84.20 14.70 35.14
C LYS A 137 -83.88 15.99 35.90
N TYR A 138 -84.91 16.66 36.41
CA TYR A 138 -84.78 17.95 37.10
C TYR A 138 -85.08 17.78 38.58
N LYS A 139 -84.08 17.97 39.45
CA LYS A 139 -84.28 18.06 40.89
C LYS A 139 -84.17 19.51 41.33
N ILE A 140 -85.23 20.04 41.91
CA ILE A 140 -85.28 21.42 42.42
C ILE A 140 -85.28 21.34 43.95
N TYR A 141 -84.25 21.91 44.56
CA TYR A 141 -84.14 22.06 46.00
C TYR A 141 -84.34 23.54 46.34
N HIS A 142 -85.25 23.83 47.26
CA HIS A 142 -85.50 25.18 47.76
C HIS A 142 -85.65 25.11 49.28
N GLU A 143 -84.63 25.56 50.00
CA GLU A 143 -84.63 25.53 51.46
C GLU A 143 -85.26 26.81 52.02
N ASN A 144 -86.32 26.63 52.83
CA ASN A 144 -87.15 27.73 53.33
C ASN A 144 -86.40 28.69 54.27
N HIS A 145 -85.25 28.31 54.81
CA HIS A 145 -84.47 29.09 55.76
C HIS A 145 -83.29 29.83 55.12
N GLU A 146 -82.81 29.40 53.94
CA GLU A 146 -81.54 29.89 53.36
C GLU A 146 -81.69 30.79 52.14
N HIS A 147 -82.90 31.03 51.63
CA HIS A 147 -83.11 31.89 50.44
C HIS A 147 -82.34 31.40 49.19
N ILE A 148 -82.04 30.10 49.05
CA ILE A 148 -81.31 29.53 47.91
C ILE A 148 -82.18 28.50 47.17
N LEU A 149 -82.17 28.61 45.84
CA LEU A 149 -82.71 27.62 44.91
C LEU A 149 -81.55 26.91 44.21
N LEU A 150 -81.57 25.57 44.25
CA LEU A 150 -80.63 24.73 43.53
C LEU A 150 -81.40 23.83 42.53
N LEU A 151 -81.22 24.10 41.24
CA LEU A 151 -81.72 23.27 40.15
C LEU A 151 -80.60 22.34 39.68
N VAL A 152 -80.76 21.05 39.94
CA VAL A 152 -79.84 19.99 39.49
C VAL A 152 -80.44 19.32 38.25
N ILE A 153 -79.73 19.38 37.14
CA ILE A 153 -80.04 18.67 35.91
C ILE A 153 -79.18 17.41 35.91
N LYS A 154 -79.84 16.25 35.99
CA LYS A 154 -79.14 14.96 36.02
C LYS A 154 -78.91 14.45 34.60
N ASP A 155 -77.80 13.76 34.42
CA ASP A 155 -77.50 13.01 33.19
C ASP A 155 -77.66 13.90 31.95
N VAL A 156 -76.87 14.98 31.91
CA VAL A 156 -77.01 16.07 30.93
C VAL A 156 -76.69 15.56 29.52
N HIS A 157 -77.55 15.88 28.56
CA HIS A 157 -77.43 15.52 27.14
C HIS A 157 -77.50 16.77 26.26
N GLN A 158 -77.16 16.66 24.98
CA GLN A 158 -77.19 17.78 24.02
C GLN A 158 -78.53 18.52 23.96
N GLU A 159 -79.63 17.81 24.20
CA GLU A 159 -80.99 18.37 24.22
C GLU A 159 -81.28 19.27 25.44
N ASP A 160 -80.48 19.16 26.50
CA ASP A 160 -80.60 20.00 27.70
C ASP A 160 -79.85 21.33 27.56
N ALA A 161 -79.06 21.50 26.50
CA ALA A 161 -78.38 22.75 26.20
C ALA A 161 -79.42 23.84 25.88
N GLY A 162 -79.27 25.00 26.51
CA GLY A 162 -80.24 26.09 26.34
C GLY A 162 -80.28 27.03 27.54
N THR A 163 -81.30 27.88 27.55
CA THR A 163 -81.44 28.93 28.55
C THR A 163 -82.40 28.48 29.64
N TYR A 164 -81.91 28.44 30.88
CA TYR A 164 -82.68 28.16 32.07
C TYR A 164 -83.00 29.47 32.77
N THR A 165 -84.29 29.83 32.82
CA THR A 165 -84.75 31.07 33.45
C THR A 165 -85.38 30.77 34.80
N VAL A 166 -84.85 31.37 35.86
CA VAL A 166 -85.48 31.36 37.18
C VAL A 166 -86.23 32.67 37.36
N MET A 167 -87.52 32.61 37.66
CA MET A 167 -88.39 33.76 37.90
C MET A 167 -89.00 33.67 39.30
N ALA A 168 -88.91 34.77 40.05
CA ALA A 168 -89.53 34.90 41.37
C ALA A 168 -90.55 36.04 41.33
N GLU A 169 -91.76 35.79 41.83
CA GLU A 169 -92.89 36.73 41.81
C GLU A 169 -93.56 36.81 43.19
N ASN A 170 -93.82 38.02 43.68
CA ASN A 170 -94.68 38.25 44.83
C ASN A 170 -95.67 39.39 44.54
N GLU A 171 -96.54 39.71 45.50
CA GLU A 171 -97.56 40.76 45.35
C GLU A 171 -97.00 42.16 45.00
N ILE A 172 -95.69 42.38 45.19
CA ILE A 172 -95.01 43.66 44.91
C ILE A 172 -94.39 43.67 43.51
N GLY A 173 -94.10 42.52 42.91
CA GLY A 173 -93.58 42.42 41.54
C GLY A 173 -92.80 41.12 41.30
N PHE A 174 -92.09 41.07 40.17
CA PHE A 174 -91.30 39.91 39.75
C PHE A 174 -89.85 40.29 39.38
N HIS A 175 -88.96 39.30 39.39
CA HIS A 175 -87.60 39.37 38.85
C HIS A 175 -87.24 38.03 38.21
N SER A 176 -86.50 38.04 37.10
CA SER A 176 -86.06 36.83 36.40
C SER A 176 -84.56 36.90 36.06
N VAL A 177 -83.90 35.74 36.06
CA VAL A 177 -82.50 35.59 35.66
C VAL A 177 -82.35 34.42 34.70
N ASP A 178 -81.61 34.64 33.63
CA ASP A 178 -81.31 33.63 32.60
C ASP A 178 -79.91 33.05 32.83
N ILE A 179 -79.81 31.73 32.78
CA ILE A 179 -78.55 30.99 32.89
C ILE A 179 -78.42 30.08 31.67
N GLN A 180 -77.36 30.29 30.89
CA GLN A 180 -77.08 29.49 29.70
C GLN A 180 -76.33 28.21 30.09
N LEU A 181 -76.88 27.04 29.73
CA LEU A 181 -76.19 25.76 29.84
C LEU A 181 -75.64 25.35 28.47
N ASP A 182 -74.32 25.19 28.39
CA ASP A 182 -73.66 24.61 27.22
C ASP A 182 -73.23 23.17 27.52
N VAL A 183 -73.60 22.24 26.65
CA VAL A 183 -73.29 20.82 26.80
C VAL A 183 -72.15 20.43 25.88
N VAL A 184 -71.02 20.03 26.47
CA VAL A 184 -69.82 19.62 25.73
C VAL A 184 -69.85 18.10 25.54
N ARG A 185 -69.86 17.65 24.28
CA ARG A 185 -69.79 16.22 23.95
C ARG A 185 -68.51 15.60 24.46
N GLN A 186 -68.64 14.44 25.08
CA GLN A 186 -67.52 13.64 25.54
C GLN A 186 -67.04 12.68 24.44
N LYS A 187 -65.74 12.36 24.46
CA LYS A 187 -65.11 11.46 23.48
C LYS A 187 -64.00 10.67 24.13
N TYR A 188 -64.10 9.34 24.04
CA TYR A 188 -63.05 8.42 24.46
C TYR A 188 -61.72 8.74 23.75
N PRO A 189 -60.57 8.55 24.42
CA PRO A 189 -59.29 8.76 23.79
C PRO A 189 -59.13 7.74 22.65
N SER A 190 -58.63 8.20 21.51
CA SER A 190 -58.34 7.35 20.37
C SER A 190 -57.05 7.81 19.71
N ILE A 191 -56.17 6.85 19.45
CA ILE A 191 -54.94 7.07 18.69
C ILE A 191 -55.31 6.83 17.22
N LYS A 192 -55.23 7.89 16.41
CA LYS A 192 -55.60 7.87 14.98
C LYS A 192 -54.46 7.37 14.10
N SER A 193 -53.21 7.66 14.49
CA SER A 193 -52.04 7.19 13.76
C SER A 193 -51.94 5.67 13.79
N LYS A 194 -51.63 5.06 12.65
CA LYS A 194 -51.24 3.65 12.58
C LYS A 194 -49.71 3.56 12.63
N ILE A 195 -49.16 3.27 13.81
CA ILE A 195 -47.73 3.04 14.02
C ILE A 195 -47.45 1.54 13.85
N GLU A 196 -46.52 1.20 12.97
CA GLU A 196 -46.08 -0.17 12.68
C GLU A 196 -44.63 -0.37 13.16
N ASP A 197 -44.14 -1.62 13.12
CA ASP A 197 -42.76 -1.92 13.48
C ASP A 197 -41.77 -1.26 12.53
N LEU A 198 -40.69 -0.69 13.08
CA LEU A 198 -39.71 0.10 12.35
C LEU A 198 -38.31 -0.48 12.51
N SER A 199 -37.55 -0.46 11.40
CA SER A 199 -36.13 -0.80 11.39
C SER A 199 -35.33 0.42 10.95
N ILE A 200 -34.30 0.81 11.72
CA ILE A 200 -33.47 1.99 11.44
C ILE A 200 -31.98 1.69 11.62
N ALA A 201 -31.11 2.34 10.85
CA ALA A 201 -29.68 2.19 11.02
C ALA A 201 -29.20 2.97 12.26
N CYS A 202 -28.26 2.39 12.99
CA CYS A 202 -27.58 3.03 14.12
C CYS A 202 -26.98 4.38 13.71
N GLN A 203 -27.06 5.36 14.61
CA GLN A 203 -26.67 6.77 14.48
C GLN A 203 -27.60 7.62 13.60
N GLU A 204 -28.68 7.07 13.06
CA GLU A 204 -29.72 7.86 12.40
C GLU A 204 -30.75 8.36 13.41
N THR A 205 -31.50 9.39 13.02
CA THR A 205 -32.59 9.96 13.83
C THR A 205 -33.92 9.38 13.40
N LEU A 206 -34.67 8.83 14.36
CA LEU A 206 -36.01 8.29 14.13
C LEU A 206 -37.07 9.28 14.60
N VAL A 207 -38.08 9.55 13.78
CA VAL A 207 -39.19 10.45 14.10
C VAL A 207 -40.52 9.70 13.92
N ILE A 208 -41.32 9.64 14.99
CA ILE A 208 -42.58 8.90 15.05
C ILE A 208 -43.73 9.87 15.36
N PRO A 209 -44.53 10.26 14.35
CA PRO A 209 -45.70 11.10 14.55
C PRO A 209 -46.93 10.30 15.00
N ALA A 210 -47.66 10.83 15.98
CA ALA A 210 -48.88 10.27 16.53
C ALA A 210 -49.99 11.35 16.61
N GLU A 211 -51.18 11.02 16.14
CA GLU A 211 -52.38 11.85 16.31
C GLU A 211 -53.29 11.21 17.36
N VAL A 212 -53.63 11.99 18.39
CA VAL A 212 -54.46 11.57 19.53
C VAL A 212 -55.64 12.51 19.67
N ASP A 213 -56.81 11.93 19.79
CA ASP A 213 -58.10 12.60 19.77
C ASP A 213 -58.94 12.13 20.97
N GLY A 214 -59.77 13.01 21.55
CA GLY A 214 -60.52 12.74 22.77
C GLY A 214 -60.93 14.00 23.51
N ILE A 215 -62.06 13.93 24.22
CA ILE A 215 -62.63 15.04 25.00
C ILE A 215 -63.12 14.46 26.34
N PRO A 216 -62.58 14.89 27.49
CA PRO A 216 -61.54 15.91 27.69
C PRO A 216 -60.19 15.55 27.04
N LYS A 217 -59.31 16.56 26.83
CA LYS A 217 -57.97 16.41 26.23
C LYS A 217 -57.22 15.25 26.91
N PRO A 218 -56.84 14.18 26.17
CA PRO A 218 -56.10 13.07 26.75
C PRO A 218 -54.69 13.48 27.18
N GLN A 219 -54.23 12.93 28.30
CA GLN A 219 -52.83 12.90 28.69
C GLN A 219 -52.14 11.77 27.92
N VAL A 220 -51.01 12.06 27.29
CA VAL A 220 -50.26 11.11 26.46
C VAL A 220 -48.94 10.76 27.13
N GLN A 221 -48.58 9.47 27.12
CA GLN A 221 -47.29 8.96 27.59
C GLN A 221 -46.69 8.04 26.54
N PHE A 222 -45.39 8.18 26.30
CA PHE A 222 -44.61 7.21 25.55
C PHE A 222 -43.89 6.29 26.53
N LEU A 223 -43.85 4.99 26.22
CA LEU A 223 -43.17 3.99 27.03
C LEU A 223 -42.26 3.13 26.17
N LYS A 224 -41.16 2.66 26.76
CA LYS A 224 -40.30 1.60 26.24
C LYS A 224 -40.30 0.45 27.22
N GLU A 225 -40.70 -0.73 26.76
CA GLU A 225 -40.82 -1.94 27.59
C GLU A 225 -41.65 -1.72 28.87
N GLY A 226 -42.69 -0.90 28.76
CA GLY A 226 -43.59 -0.56 29.88
C GLY A 226 -43.05 0.49 30.85
N ARG A 227 -41.87 1.07 30.61
CA ARG A 227 -41.33 2.20 31.39
C ARG A 227 -41.50 3.50 30.63
N GLU A 228 -42.02 4.51 31.31
CA GLU A 228 -42.17 5.85 30.73
C GLU A 228 -40.82 6.38 30.25
N ILE A 229 -40.80 6.89 29.02
CA ILE A 229 -39.65 7.54 28.42
C ILE A 229 -39.94 9.03 28.29
N SER A 230 -38.98 9.82 28.72
CA SER A 230 -39.02 11.27 28.62
C SER A 230 -37.61 11.82 28.37
N PRO A 231 -37.49 13.08 27.91
CA PRO A 231 -36.21 13.76 27.80
C PRO A 231 -35.42 13.80 29.12
N GLN A 232 -36.11 13.69 30.27
CA GLN A 232 -35.50 13.67 31.60
C GLN A 232 -34.86 12.31 31.92
N THR A 233 -35.47 11.22 31.46
CA THR A 233 -34.96 9.86 31.66
C THR A 233 -33.96 9.44 30.58
N ASN A 234 -34.07 9.99 29.37
CA ASN A 234 -33.17 9.71 28.26
C ASN A 234 -33.01 10.99 27.40
N PRO A 235 -31.84 11.66 27.44
CA PRO A 235 -31.62 12.94 26.76
C PRO A 235 -31.60 12.84 25.23
N HIS A 236 -31.45 11.64 24.66
CA HIS A 236 -31.53 11.42 23.21
C HIS A 236 -32.99 11.38 22.70
N ILE A 237 -33.97 11.38 23.61
CA ILE A 237 -35.39 11.37 23.30
C ILE A 237 -35.96 12.78 23.40
N LEU A 238 -36.67 13.21 22.37
CA LEU A 238 -37.48 14.42 22.35
C LEU A 238 -38.95 14.06 22.13
N ILE A 239 -39.82 14.65 22.94
CA ILE A 239 -41.27 14.51 22.80
C ILE A 239 -41.84 15.91 22.59
N GLU A 240 -42.48 16.12 21.44
CA GLU A 240 -43.18 17.36 21.12
C GLU A 240 -44.68 17.13 21.28
N GLU A 241 -45.34 17.94 22.12
CA GLU A 241 -46.77 17.80 22.44
C GLU A 241 -47.57 19.00 21.93
N ASN A 242 -48.30 18.83 20.84
CA ASN A 242 -49.14 19.87 20.25
C ASN A 242 -50.51 19.29 19.84
N TYR A 243 -51.35 19.02 20.85
CA TYR A 243 -52.65 18.37 20.69
C TYR A 243 -53.45 18.94 19.49
N PRO A 244 -53.92 18.08 18.56
CA PRO A 244 -53.98 16.60 18.64
C PRO A 244 -52.70 15.85 18.21
N PHE A 245 -51.61 16.54 17.87
CA PHE A 245 -50.39 15.93 17.33
C PHE A 245 -49.29 15.77 18.39
N TYR A 246 -48.60 14.64 18.35
CA TYR A 246 -47.51 14.27 19.23
C TYR A 246 -46.38 13.68 18.39
N THR A 247 -45.12 14.02 18.69
CA THR A 247 -43.96 13.48 17.97
C THR A 247 -42.95 12.91 18.94
N LEU A 248 -42.63 11.63 18.81
CA LEU A 248 -41.50 11.00 19.49
C LEU A 248 -40.29 10.99 18.55
N THR A 249 -39.21 11.66 18.94
CA THR A 249 -37.95 11.69 18.20
C THR A 249 -36.85 11.01 19.02
N ILE A 250 -36.14 10.06 18.42
CA ILE A 250 -34.95 9.40 18.98
C ILE A 250 -33.75 9.85 18.14
N ASN A 251 -32.92 10.73 18.69
CA ASN A 251 -31.73 11.24 18.02
C ASN A 251 -30.56 10.27 18.16
N GLU A 252 -29.78 10.11 17.10
CA GLU A 252 -28.56 9.28 17.10
C GLU A 252 -28.79 7.87 17.68
N THR A 253 -29.72 7.13 17.06
CA THR A 253 -30.15 5.81 17.54
C THR A 253 -28.99 4.86 17.82
N SER A 254 -29.13 4.03 18.84
CA SER A 254 -28.14 3.05 19.28
C SER A 254 -28.74 1.64 19.30
N LEU A 255 -27.92 0.59 19.36
CA LEU A 255 -28.43 -0.78 19.49
C LEU A 255 -29.30 -0.97 20.74
N THR A 256 -29.07 -0.17 21.79
CA THR A 256 -29.88 -0.21 23.01
C THR A 256 -31.27 0.37 22.81
N ASP A 257 -31.53 1.13 21.74
CA ASP A 257 -32.86 1.67 21.43
C ASP A 257 -33.81 0.65 20.82
N THR A 258 -33.30 -0.53 20.45
CA THR A 258 -34.13 -1.68 20.07
C THR A 258 -35.05 -2.08 21.22
N GLY A 259 -36.31 -2.38 20.91
CA GLY A 259 -37.29 -2.82 21.91
C GLY A 259 -38.73 -2.56 21.49
N VAL A 260 -39.66 -2.86 22.40
CA VAL A 260 -41.10 -2.60 22.20
C VAL A 260 -41.45 -1.24 22.81
N TYR A 261 -42.03 -0.37 22.01
CA TYR A 261 -42.50 0.95 22.40
C TYR A 261 -44.02 0.98 22.43
N SER A 262 -44.57 1.88 23.24
CA SER A 262 -46.00 2.15 23.25
C SER A 262 -46.33 3.61 23.47
N ILE A 263 -47.49 4.01 22.95
CA ILE A 263 -48.13 5.29 23.23
C ILE A 263 -49.42 5.00 23.98
N VAL A 264 -49.65 5.72 25.07
CA VAL A 264 -50.80 5.56 25.96
C VAL A 264 -51.48 6.91 26.11
N ALA A 265 -52.74 7.00 25.67
CA ALA A 265 -53.58 8.19 25.77
C ALA A 265 -54.70 7.95 26.78
N THR A 266 -54.78 8.78 27.82
CA THR A 266 -55.73 8.61 28.94
C THR A 266 -56.54 9.87 29.15
N ASN A 267 -57.86 9.75 29.29
CA ASN A 267 -58.71 10.80 29.83
C ASN A 267 -59.63 10.25 30.94
N SER A 268 -60.55 11.05 31.46
CA SER A 268 -61.47 10.64 32.54
C SER A 268 -62.40 9.47 32.17
N LEU A 269 -62.53 9.13 30.89
CA LEU A 269 -63.50 8.15 30.38
C LEU A 269 -62.86 6.79 30.11
N ALA A 270 -61.64 6.77 29.57
CA ALA A 270 -60.92 5.54 29.27
C ALA A 270 -59.42 5.78 29.01
N GLN A 271 -58.74 4.69 28.66
CA GLN A 271 -57.37 4.67 28.18
C GLN A 271 -57.31 3.93 26.83
N ALA A 272 -56.55 4.48 25.88
CA ALA A 272 -56.23 3.85 24.61
C ALA A 272 -54.72 3.70 24.46
N SER A 273 -54.27 2.57 23.93
CA SER A 273 -52.84 2.26 23.80
C SER A 273 -52.53 1.59 22.47
N GLN A 274 -51.33 1.85 21.95
CA GLN A 274 -50.78 1.17 20.77
C GLN A 274 -49.32 0.80 21.01
N PHE A 275 -48.89 -0.35 20.45
CA PHE A 275 -47.55 -0.92 20.62
C PHE A 275 -46.90 -1.14 19.26
N TRP A 276 -45.59 -0.94 19.18
CA TRP A 276 -44.78 -1.25 17.99
C TRP A 276 -43.34 -1.60 18.40
N GLY A 277 -42.64 -2.35 17.55
CA GLY A 277 -41.23 -2.68 17.70
C GLY A 277 -40.32 -1.68 16.99
N ILE A 278 -39.19 -1.35 17.61
CA ILE A 278 -38.08 -0.68 16.95
C ILE A 278 -36.90 -1.65 16.92
N TYR A 279 -36.31 -1.87 15.75
CA TYR A 279 -35.10 -2.67 15.55
C TYR A 279 -33.99 -1.78 14.98
N VAL A 280 -32.94 -1.54 15.78
CA VAL A 280 -31.79 -0.77 15.34
C VAL A 280 -30.71 -1.71 14.81
N TYR A 281 -30.38 -1.57 13.53
CA TYR A 281 -29.36 -2.39 12.86
C TYR A 281 -28.07 -1.59 12.61
N SER A 282 -26.96 -2.28 12.36
CA SER A 282 -25.69 -1.65 12.01
C SER A 282 -24.94 -2.45 10.95
N LYS A 283 -24.31 -1.73 10.01
CA LYS A 283 -23.41 -2.34 9.02
C LYS A 283 -22.16 -2.89 9.73
N PRO A 284 -21.51 -3.93 9.16
CA PRO A 284 -20.28 -4.46 9.74
C PRO A 284 -19.21 -3.36 9.86
N LYS A 285 -18.44 -3.38 10.95
CA LYS A 285 -17.29 -2.48 11.19
C LYS A 285 -16.13 -3.24 11.83
N PHE A 286 -14.90 -3.01 11.35
CA PHE A 286 -13.70 -3.56 12.00
C PHE A 286 -13.38 -2.77 13.29
N LEU A 287 -13.26 -3.50 14.40
CA LEU A 287 -12.68 -3.03 15.65
C LEU A 287 -11.18 -3.32 15.71
N GLU A 288 -10.77 -4.48 15.19
CA GLU A 288 -9.37 -4.82 14.91
C GLU A 288 -9.24 -5.31 13.48
N LYS A 289 -8.30 -4.71 12.75
CA LYS A 289 -7.98 -5.00 11.35
C LYS A 289 -6.82 -6.00 11.25
N LEU A 290 -6.60 -6.49 10.04
CA LEU A 290 -5.40 -7.25 9.70
C LEU A 290 -4.15 -6.37 9.83
N PRO A 291 -2.95 -6.96 9.93
CA PRO A 291 -1.70 -6.20 9.95
C PRO A 291 -1.55 -5.31 8.71
N ASP A 292 -1.14 -4.05 8.89
CA ASP A 292 -0.90 -3.10 7.79
C ASP A 292 0.31 -3.46 6.92
N LYS A 293 1.21 -4.33 7.42
CA LYS A 293 2.42 -4.77 6.72
C LYS A 293 2.27 -6.21 6.26
N ASP A 294 2.82 -6.49 5.09
CA ASP A 294 2.94 -7.84 4.55
C ASP A 294 3.71 -8.74 5.52
N LEU A 295 3.20 -9.96 5.72
CA LEU A 295 3.80 -10.94 6.60
C LEU A 295 4.79 -11.79 5.82
N GLN A 296 6.01 -11.89 6.34
CA GLN A 296 7.05 -12.76 5.78
C GLN A 296 7.35 -13.88 6.78
N VAL A 297 7.03 -15.12 6.41
CA VAL A 297 7.07 -16.27 7.32
C VAL A 297 7.94 -17.39 6.78
N ALA A 298 8.64 -18.13 7.64
CA ALA A 298 9.44 -19.26 7.16
C ALA A 298 8.53 -20.45 6.79
N GLN A 299 9.04 -21.34 5.95
CA GLN A 299 8.34 -22.59 5.67
C GLN A 299 8.13 -23.39 6.97
N GLU A 300 7.01 -24.10 7.07
CA GLU A 300 6.56 -24.87 8.23
C GLU A 300 6.08 -24.02 9.43
N ASP A 301 6.19 -22.69 9.37
CA ASP A 301 5.65 -21.82 10.41
C ASP A 301 4.11 -21.86 10.47
N ILE A 302 3.58 -21.37 11.59
CA ILE A 302 2.16 -21.16 11.81
C ILE A 302 1.84 -19.68 11.58
N VAL A 303 0.88 -19.41 10.69
CA VAL A 303 0.34 -18.05 10.48
C VAL A 303 -0.98 -17.92 11.22
N LEU A 304 -1.12 -16.85 12.01
CA LEU A 304 -2.37 -16.50 12.70
C LEU A 304 -2.83 -15.12 12.25
N LEU A 305 -3.88 -15.07 11.44
CA LEU A 305 -4.59 -13.85 11.11
C LEU A 305 -5.82 -13.74 12.02
N ARG A 306 -6.08 -12.55 12.55
CA ARG A 306 -7.26 -12.30 13.38
C ARG A 306 -7.88 -10.96 13.02
N VAL A 307 -9.20 -10.89 13.09
CA VAL A 307 -9.95 -9.64 13.01
C VAL A 307 -11.00 -9.60 14.11
N LYS A 308 -11.39 -8.40 14.52
CA LYS A 308 -12.54 -8.20 15.40
C LYS A 308 -13.57 -7.37 14.67
N VAL A 309 -14.79 -7.87 14.55
CA VAL A 309 -15.86 -7.23 13.78
C VAL A 309 -17.08 -7.01 14.66
N GLN A 310 -17.69 -5.84 14.53
CA GLN A 310 -18.98 -5.50 15.11
C GLN A 310 -20.02 -5.32 14.01
N GLY A 311 -21.28 -5.64 14.28
CA GLY A 311 -22.42 -5.36 13.39
C GLY A 311 -23.68 -6.03 13.91
N GLU A 312 -24.84 -5.53 13.49
CA GLU A 312 -26.15 -6.08 13.87
C GLU A 312 -27.06 -6.12 12.63
N PRO A 313 -27.52 -7.30 12.17
CA PRO A 313 -27.24 -8.63 12.71
C PRO A 313 -25.75 -9.00 12.72
N ARG A 314 -25.36 -9.93 13.61
CA ARG A 314 -23.96 -10.42 13.73
C ARG A 314 -23.39 -10.79 12.36
N PRO A 315 -22.30 -10.15 11.90
CA PRO A 315 -21.74 -10.42 10.58
C PRO A 315 -21.16 -11.82 10.48
N VAL A 316 -21.34 -12.46 9.31
CA VAL A 316 -20.69 -13.71 8.94
C VAL A 316 -19.35 -13.39 8.29
N ILE A 317 -18.29 -14.04 8.75
CA ILE A 317 -16.92 -13.79 8.28
C ILE A 317 -16.45 -14.90 7.37
N LYS A 318 -15.88 -14.51 6.24
CA LYS A 318 -15.34 -15.40 5.20
C LYS A 318 -13.92 -15.01 4.89
N TRP A 319 -13.04 -16.00 4.83
CA TRP A 319 -11.64 -15.83 4.47
C TRP A 319 -11.39 -16.27 3.04
N PHE A 320 -10.50 -15.56 2.35
CA PHE A 320 -10.12 -15.84 0.97
C PHE A 320 -8.60 -15.81 0.82
N ARG A 321 -8.06 -16.65 -0.06
CA ARG A 321 -6.68 -16.58 -0.57
C ARG A 321 -6.73 -16.47 -2.08
N ASP A 322 -6.15 -15.40 -2.63
CA ASP A 322 -6.11 -15.14 -4.08
C ASP A 322 -7.50 -15.33 -4.74
N HIS A 323 -8.52 -14.74 -4.11
CA HIS A 323 -9.94 -14.80 -4.52
C HIS A 323 -10.67 -16.14 -4.27
N ILE A 324 -9.99 -17.19 -3.82
CA ILE A 324 -10.61 -18.47 -3.49
C ILE A 324 -11.00 -18.47 -2.02
N GLN A 325 -12.28 -18.73 -1.72
CA GLN A 325 -12.75 -18.82 -0.34
C GLN A 325 -12.10 -20.03 0.36
N LEU A 326 -11.48 -19.78 1.50
CA LEU A 326 -10.90 -20.80 2.34
C LEU A 326 -11.98 -21.50 3.16
N VAL A 327 -11.77 -22.79 3.40
CA VAL A 327 -12.65 -23.63 4.21
C VAL A 327 -11.78 -24.35 5.23
N ALA A 328 -12.34 -24.66 6.40
CA ALA A 328 -11.64 -25.42 7.41
C ALA A 328 -11.13 -26.76 6.84
N SER A 329 -9.87 -27.08 7.13
CA SER A 329 -9.15 -28.25 6.65
C SER A 329 -8.19 -28.76 7.74
N ARG A 330 -7.38 -29.79 7.45
CA ARG A 330 -6.35 -30.25 8.39
C ARG A 330 -5.25 -29.21 8.65
N THR A 331 -4.97 -28.34 7.68
CA THR A 331 -3.92 -27.32 7.74
C THR A 331 -4.47 -25.90 7.91
N THR A 332 -5.79 -25.73 7.81
CA THR A 332 -6.48 -24.44 7.91
C THR A 332 -7.57 -24.52 8.98
N GLN A 333 -7.43 -23.73 10.04
CA GLN A 333 -8.39 -23.63 11.13
C GLN A 333 -9.05 -22.24 11.07
N ILE A 334 -10.38 -22.21 11.07
CA ILE A 334 -11.19 -20.98 11.04
C ILE A 334 -12.13 -21.04 12.23
N ASP A 335 -11.94 -20.13 13.19
CA ASP A 335 -12.71 -20.09 14.44
C ASP A 335 -13.27 -18.68 14.67
N ASP A 336 -14.42 -18.62 15.33
CA ASP A 336 -15.09 -17.40 15.77
C ASP A 336 -15.30 -17.52 17.29
N ASP A 337 -14.52 -16.77 18.07
CA ASP A 337 -14.52 -16.79 19.52
C ASP A 337 -14.60 -15.36 20.08
N ASP A 338 -15.63 -15.08 20.88
CA ASP A 338 -15.87 -13.78 21.53
C ASP A 338 -15.76 -12.54 20.60
N GLY A 339 -16.29 -12.65 19.38
CA GLY A 339 -16.25 -11.58 18.37
C GLY A 339 -14.90 -11.44 17.64
N TYR A 340 -13.89 -12.22 18.02
CA TYR A 340 -12.67 -12.39 17.25
C TYR A 340 -12.82 -13.55 16.28
N ASN A 341 -12.42 -13.29 15.04
CA ASN A 341 -12.43 -14.27 13.98
C ASN A 341 -11.01 -14.55 13.54
N PHE A 342 -10.60 -15.81 13.64
CA PHE A 342 -9.23 -16.26 13.44
C PHE A 342 -9.13 -17.14 12.20
N LEU A 343 -8.09 -16.91 11.41
CA LEU A 343 -7.59 -17.84 10.40
C LEU A 343 -6.20 -18.29 10.81
N LYS A 344 -6.08 -19.57 11.16
CA LYS A 344 -4.82 -20.21 11.56
C LYS A 344 -4.39 -21.20 10.49
N LEU A 345 -3.24 -20.95 9.88
CA LEU A 345 -2.60 -21.83 8.90
C LEU A 345 -1.45 -22.55 9.59
N ARG A 346 -1.41 -23.88 9.49
CA ARG A 346 -0.37 -24.73 10.09
C ARG A 346 0.53 -25.28 8.99
N SER A 347 1.84 -25.33 9.26
CA SER A 347 2.84 -25.85 8.32
C SER A 347 2.74 -25.16 6.96
N ILE A 348 2.95 -23.84 6.94
CA ILE A 348 2.79 -23.05 5.71
C ILE A 348 3.85 -23.45 4.66
N GLY A 349 3.40 -23.73 3.43
CA GLY A 349 4.26 -24.04 2.30
C GLY A 349 4.31 -22.90 1.27
N ILE A 350 5.22 -23.00 0.30
CA ILE A 350 5.37 -21.98 -0.77
C ILE A 350 4.06 -21.75 -1.54
N LYS A 351 3.23 -22.79 -1.70
CA LYS A 351 1.92 -22.72 -2.38
C LYS A 351 0.85 -21.97 -1.57
N ASP A 352 1.13 -21.67 -0.32
CA ASP A 352 0.23 -20.93 0.56
C ASP A 352 0.54 -19.44 0.60
N ALA A 353 1.62 -18.99 -0.04
CA ALA A 353 1.87 -17.57 -0.25
C ALA A 353 0.77 -16.95 -1.12
N GLY A 354 0.34 -15.73 -0.80
CA GLY A 354 -0.74 -15.06 -1.53
C GLY A 354 -1.36 -13.89 -0.78
N LEU A 355 -2.40 -13.31 -1.37
CA LEU A 355 -3.19 -12.25 -0.76
C LEU A 355 -4.34 -12.86 0.04
N TYR A 356 -4.27 -12.70 1.37
CA TYR A 356 -5.30 -13.14 2.29
C TYR A 356 -6.29 -12.01 2.53
N LYS A 357 -7.57 -12.28 2.28
CA LYS A 357 -8.66 -11.31 2.45
C LYS A 357 -9.68 -11.85 3.44
N CYS A 358 -10.07 -11.00 4.38
CA CYS A 358 -11.20 -11.23 5.26
C CYS A 358 -12.39 -10.39 4.78
N ARG A 359 -13.56 -11.01 4.65
CA ARG A 359 -14.82 -10.33 4.32
C ARG A 359 -15.83 -10.61 5.42
N ALA A 360 -16.36 -9.55 6.03
CA ALA A 360 -17.44 -9.65 7.01
C ALA A 360 -18.72 -9.06 6.42
N GLU A 361 -19.81 -9.81 6.48
CA GLU A 361 -21.06 -9.47 5.78
C GLU A 361 -22.30 -9.76 6.65
N ASN A 362 -23.26 -8.84 6.65
CA ASN A 362 -24.60 -9.05 7.17
C ASN A 362 -25.65 -8.56 6.15
N SER A 363 -26.94 -8.62 6.50
CA SER A 363 -28.04 -8.21 5.61
C SER A 363 -28.03 -6.73 5.21
N HIS A 364 -27.21 -5.89 5.87
CA HIS A 364 -27.16 -4.45 5.65
C HIS A 364 -25.86 -3.97 4.99
N GLY A 365 -24.89 -4.86 4.77
CA GLY A 365 -23.67 -4.52 4.04
C GLY A 365 -22.51 -5.47 4.31
N TYR A 366 -21.34 -5.13 3.75
CA TYR A 366 -20.11 -5.88 3.94
C TYR A 366 -18.91 -4.94 4.05
N ILE A 367 -17.86 -5.43 4.69
CA ILE A 367 -16.53 -4.81 4.76
C ILE A 367 -15.48 -5.85 4.42
N GLU A 368 -14.34 -5.40 3.88
CA GLU A 368 -13.21 -6.25 3.54
C GLU A 368 -11.92 -5.65 4.05
N ASP A 369 -10.98 -6.52 4.40
CA ASP A 369 -9.61 -6.16 4.74
C ASP A 369 -8.66 -7.23 4.21
N GLN A 370 -7.41 -6.88 3.93
CA GLN A 370 -6.47 -7.79 3.28
C GLN A 370 -5.02 -7.60 3.72
N VAL A 371 -4.27 -8.69 3.71
CA VAL A 371 -2.84 -8.73 4.01
C VAL A 371 -2.15 -9.73 3.09
N ARG A 372 -0.96 -9.39 2.59
CA ARG A 372 -0.14 -10.33 1.82
C ARG A 372 0.67 -11.19 2.79
N VAL A 373 0.70 -12.49 2.53
CA VAL A 373 1.56 -13.44 3.25
C VAL A 373 2.53 -14.02 2.23
N ASP A 374 3.81 -13.73 2.39
CA ASP A 374 4.89 -14.29 1.59
C ASP A 374 5.69 -15.31 2.42
N VAL A 375 6.00 -16.46 1.81
CA VAL A 375 6.75 -17.54 2.46
C VAL A 375 8.21 -17.43 2.06
N LYS A 376 9.08 -17.29 3.05
CA LYS A 376 10.54 -17.22 2.88
C LYS A 376 11.07 -18.55 2.35
N LYS A 377 11.92 -18.48 1.33
CA LYS A 377 12.45 -19.57 0.54
C LYS A 377 13.89 -19.24 0.13
N ALA A 378 14.82 -20.18 0.38
CA ALA A 378 16.18 -20.09 -0.11
C ALA A 378 16.21 -20.01 -1.66
N PRO A 379 17.23 -19.41 -2.28
CA PRO A 379 17.29 -19.31 -3.73
C PRO A 379 17.35 -20.70 -4.35
N ILE A 380 16.46 -20.97 -5.30
CA ILE A 380 16.45 -22.21 -6.08
C ILE A 380 16.71 -21.85 -7.54
N ILE A 381 17.74 -22.47 -8.11
CA ILE A 381 18.09 -22.31 -9.53
C ILE A 381 17.17 -23.18 -10.37
N LEU A 382 16.45 -22.56 -11.29
CA LEU A 382 15.59 -23.24 -12.26
C LEU A 382 16.34 -23.53 -13.56
N GLU A 383 17.15 -22.57 -14.01
CA GLU A 383 17.99 -22.68 -15.20
C GLU A 383 19.40 -22.20 -14.82
N ALA A 384 20.37 -23.11 -14.95
CA ALA A 384 21.78 -22.86 -14.67
C ALA A 384 22.51 -22.30 -15.90
N PHE A 385 23.77 -21.89 -15.73
CA PHE A 385 24.59 -21.46 -16.85
C PHE A 385 24.86 -22.57 -17.87
N GLU A 386 25.11 -22.13 -19.10
CA GLU A 386 25.71 -22.94 -20.15
C GLU A 386 27.11 -22.38 -20.47
N ASP A 387 28.05 -23.28 -20.77
CA ASP A 387 29.37 -22.88 -21.24
C ASP A 387 29.24 -22.08 -22.54
N ALA A 388 29.98 -20.97 -22.62
CA ALA A 388 29.95 -20.08 -23.77
C ALA A 388 31.29 -20.11 -24.49
N LEU A 389 31.26 -20.26 -25.81
CA LEU A 389 32.41 -20.11 -26.69
C LEU A 389 32.16 -18.99 -27.68
N VAL A 390 33.01 -17.96 -27.64
CA VAL A 390 32.91 -16.79 -28.51
C VAL A 390 34.26 -16.42 -29.10
N LEU A 391 34.23 -15.59 -30.14
CA LEU A 391 35.40 -15.04 -30.79
C LEU A 391 35.51 -13.55 -30.44
N GLU A 392 36.71 -13.09 -30.03
CA GLU A 392 36.96 -11.70 -29.59
C GLU A 392 36.59 -10.67 -30.68
N GLN A 393 36.83 -11.02 -31.95
CA GLN A 393 36.40 -10.28 -33.13
C GLN A 393 36.16 -11.28 -34.24
N ASP A 394 34.96 -11.29 -34.84
CA ASP A 394 34.70 -12.13 -36.00
C ASP A 394 35.30 -11.54 -37.29
N VAL A 395 35.26 -12.33 -38.36
CA VAL A 395 35.78 -11.94 -39.69
C VAL A 395 35.07 -10.70 -40.26
N PHE A 396 33.88 -10.37 -39.74
CA PHE A 396 33.06 -9.22 -40.10
C PHE A 396 33.21 -8.03 -39.13
N HIS A 397 34.11 -8.11 -38.15
CA HIS A 397 34.24 -7.14 -37.04
C HIS A 397 32.94 -6.94 -36.23
N ILE A 398 32.07 -7.95 -36.19
CA ILE A 398 30.89 -7.94 -35.33
C ILE A 398 31.37 -8.21 -33.90
N ILE A 399 31.00 -7.30 -33.00
CA ILE A 399 31.20 -7.48 -31.57
C ILE A 399 30.13 -8.46 -31.08
N HIS A 400 30.57 -9.59 -30.54
CA HIS A 400 29.68 -10.51 -29.84
C HIS A 400 29.42 -9.99 -28.42
N THR A 401 28.19 -10.15 -27.94
CA THR A 401 27.85 -9.99 -26.52
C THR A 401 27.63 -11.36 -25.93
N VAL A 402 28.18 -11.63 -24.74
CA VAL A 402 27.92 -12.86 -23.99
C VAL A 402 26.96 -12.55 -22.87
N GLU A 403 25.92 -13.37 -22.71
CA GLU A 403 24.94 -13.22 -21.64
C GLU A 403 24.88 -14.50 -20.81
N PHE A 404 25.19 -14.38 -19.53
CA PHE A 404 24.94 -15.41 -18.53
C PHE A 404 23.63 -15.06 -17.83
N ILE A 405 22.62 -15.91 -17.99
CA ILE A 405 21.28 -15.73 -17.45
C ILE A 405 21.00 -16.87 -16.47
N VAL A 406 20.63 -16.54 -15.23
CA VAL A 406 20.14 -17.48 -14.23
C VAL A 406 18.67 -17.20 -13.99
N ARG A 407 17.80 -18.21 -14.18
CA ARG A 407 16.43 -18.16 -13.68
C ARG A 407 16.37 -18.79 -12.30
N LEU A 408 15.72 -18.11 -11.37
CA LEU A 408 15.64 -18.53 -9.98
C LEU A 408 14.28 -18.23 -9.35
N GLU A 409 13.98 -18.95 -8.28
CA GLU A 409 12.91 -18.63 -7.35
C GLU A 409 13.48 -18.42 -5.96
N ALA A 410 13.22 -17.25 -5.37
CA ALA A 410 13.70 -16.89 -4.05
C ALA A 410 12.78 -15.85 -3.41
N PHE A 411 12.59 -15.95 -2.10
CA PHE A 411 11.99 -14.87 -1.32
C PHE A 411 12.59 -14.86 0.09
N PRO A 412 13.08 -13.72 0.61
CA PRO A 412 13.25 -12.44 -0.06
C PRO A 412 14.22 -12.51 -1.24
N LEU A 413 14.26 -11.44 -2.05
CA LEU A 413 15.17 -11.31 -3.18
C LEU A 413 16.62 -11.47 -2.68
N PRO A 414 17.42 -12.38 -3.27
CA PRO A 414 18.74 -12.67 -2.76
C PRO A 414 19.76 -11.62 -3.19
N GLU A 415 20.79 -11.44 -2.37
CA GLU A 415 22.00 -10.73 -2.77
C GLU A 415 22.79 -11.59 -3.76
N VAL A 416 23.26 -10.97 -4.85
CA VAL A 416 23.98 -11.64 -5.93
C VAL A 416 25.43 -11.19 -5.95
N GLN A 417 26.34 -12.16 -5.98
CA GLN A 417 27.77 -11.96 -6.14
C GLN A 417 28.28 -12.77 -7.33
N TRP A 418 29.13 -12.15 -8.15
CA TRP A 418 29.72 -12.75 -9.33
C TRP A 418 31.22 -12.92 -9.16
N PHE A 419 31.76 -14.05 -9.61
CA PHE A 419 33.17 -14.37 -9.52
C PHE A 419 33.71 -14.80 -10.89
N LEU A 420 34.96 -14.42 -11.18
CA LEU A 420 35.75 -14.91 -12.31
C LEU A 420 37.00 -15.59 -11.76
N ASP A 421 37.17 -16.89 -12.04
CA ASP A 421 38.27 -17.72 -11.54
C ASP A 421 38.48 -17.59 -10.01
N GLY A 422 37.38 -17.48 -9.27
CA GLY A 422 37.36 -17.34 -7.81
C GLY A 422 37.54 -15.92 -7.27
N TYR A 423 37.77 -14.92 -8.13
CA TYR A 423 37.87 -13.51 -7.73
C TYR A 423 36.55 -12.78 -7.97
N GLU A 424 36.08 -12.02 -6.97
CA GLU A 424 34.82 -11.26 -7.09
C GLU A 424 34.93 -10.19 -8.18
N ILE A 425 33.95 -10.15 -9.08
CA ILE A 425 33.85 -9.17 -10.15
C ILE A 425 33.26 -7.88 -9.54
N PRO A 426 33.96 -6.73 -9.64
CA PRO A 426 33.43 -5.46 -9.16
C PRO A 426 32.10 -5.12 -9.81
N LYS A 427 31.15 -4.56 -9.03
CA LYS A 427 29.84 -4.11 -9.53
C LYS A 427 29.97 -3.07 -10.65
N GLU A 428 31.01 -2.25 -10.59
CA GLU A 428 31.37 -1.28 -11.62
C GLU A 428 32.53 -1.84 -12.46
N ASN A 429 32.18 -2.52 -13.55
CA ASN A 429 33.15 -2.99 -14.53
C ASN A 429 32.77 -2.41 -15.91
N PRO A 430 33.71 -1.77 -16.64
CA PRO A 430 33.39 -1.13 -17.92
C PRO A 430 32.98 -2.11 -19.02
N LEU A 431 33.35 -3.39 -18.92
CA LEU A 431 33.07 -4.43 -19.90
C LEU A 431 31.94 -5.37 -19.47
N ILE A 432 31.57 -5.35 -18.19
CA ILE A 432 30.59 -6.28 -17.62
C ILE A 432 29.45 -5.49 -16.97
N SER A 433 28.23 -5.74 -17.43
CA SER A 433 27.01 -5.19 -16.83
C SER A 433 26.20 -6.29 -16.17
N MET A 434 25.60 -5.98 -15.02
CA MET A 434 24.84 -6.93 -14.22
C MET A 434 23.42 -6.40 -14.02
N ALA A 435 22.43 -7.28 -14.08
CA ALA A 435 21.04 -6.94 -13.84
C ALA A 435 20.36 -8.01 -13.01
N GLN A 436 19.42 -7.58 -12.17
CA GLN A 436 18.62 -8.47 -11.33
C GLN A 436 17.16 -8.05 -11.37
N THR A 437 16.29 -9.05 -11.49
CA THR A 437 14.84 -8.96 -11.34
C THR A 437 14.39 -9.98 -10.30
N LYS A 438 13.09 -10.11 -10.05
CA LYS A 438 12.55 -11.06 -9.06
C LYS A 438 12.81 -12.53 -9.40
N ASP A 439 12.93 -12.84 -10.69
CA ASP A 439 12.93 -14.19 -11.26
C ASP A 439 14.19 -14.49 -12.08
N LEU A 440 15.04 -13.48 -12.30
CA LEU A 440 16.21 -13.61 -13.17
C LEU A 440 17.37 -12.73 -12.71
N VAL A 441 18.57 -13.31 -12.77
CA VAL A 441 19.86 -12.62 -12.61
C VAL A 441 20.63 -12.73 -13.93
N LYS A 442 21.24 -11.64 -14.37
CA LYS A 442 21.95 -11.54 -15.64
C LYS A 442 23.33 -10.92 -15.46
N LEU A 443 24.33 -11.50 -16.10
CA LEU A 443 25.64 -10.89 -16.35
C LEU A 443 25.87 -10.81 -17.85
N VAL A 444 26.20 -9.62 -18.35
CA VAL A 444 26.43 -9.34 -19.76
C VAL A 444 27.84 -8.84 -19.95
N ILE A 445 28.59 -9.48 -20.84
CA ILE A 445 29.94 -9.08 -21.23
C ILE A 445 29.84 -8.44 -22.61
N ASN A 446 30.15 -7.15 -22.65
CA ASN A 446 30.27 -6.37 -23.87
C ASN A 446 31.72 -6.47 -24.34
N GLU A 447 31.94 -6.78 -25.62
CA GLU A 447 33.28 -6.90 -26.22
C GLU A 447 34.17 -7.93 -25.48
N PRO A 448 33.82 -9.23 -25.52
CA PRO A 448 34.53 -10.27 -24.79
C PRO A 448 35.98 -10.34 -25.29
N THR A 449 36.92 -10.04 -24.39
CA THR A 449 38.35 -10.18 -24.66
C THR A 449 38.87 -11.50 -24.13
N THR A 450 40.03 -11.90 -24.63
CA THR A 450 40.64 -13.14 -24.14
C THR A 450 41.01 -13.16 -22.66
N ASP A 451 41.12 -12.00 -22.02
CA ASP A 451 41.46 -11.87 -20.61
C ASP A 451 40.23 -12.08 -19.70
N LEU A 452 39.03 -12.06 -20.27
CA LEU A 452 37.76 -12.41 -19.61
C LEU A 452 37.41 -13.89 -19.75
N SER A 453 38.29 -14.72 -20.32
CA SER A 453 38.08 -16.17 -20.31
C SER A 453 38.33 -16.74 -18.91
N GLY A 454 37.49 -17.65 -18.46
CA GLY A 454 37.58 -18.30 -17.16
C GLY A 454 36.26 -18.89 -16.70
N GLU A 455 36.25 -19.39 -15.48
CA GLU A 455 35.05 -19.89 -14.81
C GLU A 455 34.29 -18.72 -14.18
N TYR A 456 33.08 -18.47 -14.67
CA TYR A 456 32.14 -17.52 -14.09
C TYR A 456 31.24 -18.25 -13.09
N LEU A 457 31.23 -17.78 -11.84
CA LEU A 457 30.37 -18.29 -10.79
C LEU A 457 29.42 -17.20 -10.30
N CYS A 458 28.13 -17.52 -10.21
CA CYS A 458 27.12 -16.68 -9.58
C CYS A 458 26.68 -17.32 -8.28
N ARG A 459 26.77 -16.54 -7.21
CA ARG A 459 26.32 -16.87 -5.87
C ARG A 459 25.12 -16.00 -5.54
N MET A 460 23.98 -16.61 -5.22
CA MET A 460 22.84 -15.89 -4.67
C MET A 460 22.57 -16.34 -3.24
N THR A 461 22.44 -15.38 -2.34
CA THR A 461 22.27 -15.62 -0.91
C THR A 461 21.10 -14.81 -0.35
N ASN A 462 20.24 -15.45 0.44
CA ASN A 462 19.29 -14.77 1.31
C ASN A 462 19.33 -15.35 2.72
N GLU A 463 18.51 -14.83 3.63
CA GLU A 463 18.46 -15.30 5.03
C GLU A 463 18.07 -16.78 5.20
N CYS A 464 17.49 -17.40 4.17
CA CYS A 464 17.08 -18.80 4.21
C CYS A 464 18.13 -19.76 3.64
N GLY A 465 19.15 -19.26 2.93
CA GLY A 465 20.20 -20.08 2.37
C GLY A 465 20.86 -19.47 1.13
N GLN A 466 21.59 -20.32 0.42
CA GLN A 466 22.45 -19.93 -0.70
C GLN A 466 22.34 -20.96 -1.82
N ALA A 467 22.42 -20.49 -3.06
CA ALA A 467 22.61 -21.33 -4.23
C ALA A 467 23.69 -20.74 -5.15
N GLU A 468 24.37 -21.63 -5.86
CA GLU A 468 25.49 -21.28 -6.75
C GLU A 468 25.36 -22.02 -8.09
N THR A 469 25.81 -21.37 -9.16
CA THR A 469 25.99 -21.98 -10.49
C THR A 469 27.26 -21.43 -11.12
N SER A 470 27.96 -22.27 -11.89
CA SER A 470 29.15 -21.87 -12.65
C SER A 470 29.13 -22.37 -14.09
N ALA A 471 29.83 -21.65 -14.97
CA ALA A 471 30.09 -22.01 -16.36
C ALA A 471 31.39 -21.38 -16.86
N ASN A 472 31.96 -21.98 -17.88
CA ASN A 472 33.19 -21.50 -18.51
C ASN A 472 32.89 -20.61 -19.71
N LEU A 473 33.54 -19.44 -19.74
CA LEU A 473 33.64 -18.62 -20.94
C LEU A 473 34.99 -18.87 -21.62
N THR A 474 34.94 -19.36 -22.86
CA THR A 474 36.12 -19.45 -23.72
C THR A 474 36.06 -18.39 -24.81
N VAL A 475 36.95 -17.40 -24.72
CA VAL A 475 37.13 -16.39 -25.78
C VAL A 475 38.35 -16.75 -26.63
N ASN A 476 38.09 -17.08 -27.89
CA ASN A 476 39.09 -17.34 -28.92
C ASN A 476 39.49 -16.04 -29.64
N CYS A 477 40.66 -16.02 -30.28
CA CYS A 477 41.09 -14.93 -31.15
C CYS A 477 42.01 -15.45 -32.28
N SER A 478 41.90 -14.82 -33.45
CA SER A 478 42.77 -15.11 -34.59
C SER A 478 44.21 -14.66 -34.30
N PRO A 479 45.23 -15.27 -34.93
CA PRO A 479 46.61 -14.90 -34.70
C PRO A 479 46.89 -13.48 -35.21
N ARG A 480 47.51 -12.66 -34.36
CA ARG A 480 47.91 -11.28 -34.67
C ARG A 480 49.37 -11.10 -34.33
N VAL A 481 50.17 -10.68 -35.30
CA VAL A 481 51.58 -10.34 -35.08
C VAL A 481 51.67 -9.07 -34.25
N MET A 482 52.33 -9.18 -33.09
CA MET A 482 52.64 -8.05 -32.21
C MET A 482 54.04 -7.50 -32.47
N VAL A 483 55.00 -8.38 -32.76
CA VAL A 483 56.37 -8.02 -33.11
C VAL A 483 56.69 -8.66 -34.44
N HIS A 484 56.83 -7.83 -35.46
CA HIS A 484 57.17 -8.24 -36.82
C HIS A 484 58.66 -8.55 -36.96
N LEU A 485 58.96 -9.39 -37.96
CA LEU A 485 60.32 -9.58 -38.44
C LEU A 485 60.92 -8.25 -38.94
N ARG A 486 62.24 -8.16 -38.87
CA ARG A 486 63.01 -7.03 -39.39
C ARG A 486 64.13 -7.56 -40.25
N ASP A 487 64.52 -6.77 -41.24
CA ASP A 487 65.62 -7.10 -42.13
C ASP A 487 66.92 -7.27 -41.34
N GLN A 488 67.72 -8.26 -41.73
CA GLN A 488 68.97 -8.60 -41.05
C GLN A 488 70.12 -8.62 -42.05
N THR A 489 71.28 -8.13 -41.61
CA THR A 489 72.54 -8.30 -42.33
C THR A 489 73.49 -9.11 -41.46
N ILE A 490 73.91 -10.27 -41.95
CA ILE A 490 74.67 -11.27 -41.20
C ILE A 490 75.87 -11.76 -42.02
N LYS A 491 76.96 -12.18 -41.37
CA LYS A 491 78.10 -12.75 -42.10
C LYS A 491 77.87 -14.24 -42.37
N GLU A 492 78.45 -14.72 -43.45
CA GLU A 492 78.45 -16.14 -43.78
C GLU A 492 79.09 -16.98 -42.66
N ASN A 493 78.48 -18.13 -42.36
CA ASN A 493 78.77 -19.04 -41.25
C ASN A 493 78.34 -18.56 -39.85
N ASP A 494 77.76 -17.37 -39.70
CA ASP A 494 77.12 -16.97 -38.44
C ASP A 494 75.73 -17.63 -38.28
N VAL A 495 75.16 -17.53 -37.08
CA VAL A 495 73.83 -18.05 -36.76
C VAL A 495 72.77 -16.99 -37.03
N LEU A 496 71.87 -17.26 -37.98
CA LEU A 496 70.70 -16.41 -38.21
C LEU A 496 69.61 -16.75 -37.20
N SER A 497 69.06 -15.75 -36.50
CA SER A 497 67.92 -15.92 -35.61
C SER A 497 66.81 -14.94 -35.96
N MET A 498 65.64 -15.47 -36.29
CA MET A 498 64.44 -14.72 -36.61
C MET A 498 63.35 -15.12 -35.62
N ALA A 499 62.60 -14.14 -35.13
CA ALA A 499 61.47 -14.41 -34.25
C ALA A 499 60.36 -13.37 -34.43
N VAL A 500 59.12 -13.83 -34.33
CA VAL A 500 57.93 -13.00 -34.19
C VAL A 500 57.27 -13.25 -32.85
N ILE A 501 56.63 -12.23 -32.30
CA ILE A 501 55.71 -12.39 -31.17
C ILE A 501 54.30 -12.27 -31.72
N VAL A 502 53.48 -13.29 -31.49
CA VAL A 502 52.09 -13.36 -31.95
C VAL A 502 51.14 -13.51 -30.75
N ARG A 503 49.99 -12.84 -30.78
CA ARG A 503 48.85 -13.13 -29.89
C ARG A 503 47.87 -14.01 -30.65
N GLY A 504 47.29 -15.02 -30.02
CA GLY A 504 46.28 -15.88 -30.67
C GLY A 504 45.77 -16.97 -29.72
N PHE A 505 44.51 -17.35 -29.83
CA PHE A 505 43.96 -18.46 -29.05
C PHE A 505 42.85 -19.19 -29.84
N PRO A 506 42.88 -20.52 -30.02
CA PRO A 506 43.89 -21.47 -29.53
C PRO A 506 45.30 -21.20 -30.05
N ALA A 507 46.30 -21.83 -29.42
CA ALA A 507 47.71 -21.63 -29.75
C ALA A 507 47.93 -21.77 -31.28
N PRO A 508 48.53 -20.75 -31.92
CA PRO A 508 48.67 -20.74 -33.37
C PRO A 508 49.70 -21.78 -33.84
N GLN A 509 49.42 -22.39 -34.98
CA GLN A 509 50.40 -23.13 -35.76
C GLN A 509 51.20 -22.17 -36.64
N PHE A 510 52.34 -22.62 -37.17
CA PHE A 510 53.21 -21.78 -37.99
C PHE A 510 53.90 -22.55 -39.11
N LYS A 511 54.26 -21.82 -40.17
CA LYS A 511 55.07 -22.26 -41.29
C LYS A 511 56.07 -21.17 -41.66
N TRP A 512 57.31 -21.57 -41.95
CA TRP A 512 58.35 -20.66 -42.42
C TRP A 512 58.60 -20.88 -43.90
N TYR A 513 58.88 -19.79 -44.61
CA TYR A 513 59.17 -19.80 -46.04
C TYR A 513 60.44 -19.01 -46.33
N ARG A 514 61.20 -19.46 -47.32
CA ARG A 514 62.30 -18.71 -47.94
C ARG A 514 62.08 -18.68 -49.45
N SER A 515 62.00 -17.49 -50.04
CA SER A 515 61.74 -17.34 -51.48
C SER A 515 60.52 -18.15 -51.96
N ASN A 516 59.45 -18.17 -51.16
CA ASN A 516 58.20 -18.94 -51.35
C ASN A 516 58.32 -20.47 -51.22
N GLN A 517 59.46 -21.02 -50.80
CA GLN A 517 59.61 -22.44 -50.49
C GLN A 517 59.52 -22.66 -48.97
N GLU A 518 58.70 -23.61 -48.52
CA GLU A 518 58.57 -23.96 -47.10
C GLU A 518 59.91 -24.48 -46.56
N LEU A 519 60.33 -23.95 -45.41
CA LEU A 519 61.51 -24.41 -44.69
C LEU A 519 61.11 -25.58 -43.79
N GLU A 520 61.82 -26.70 -43.94
CA GLU A 520 61.63 -27.86 -43.07
C GLU A 520 62.61 -27.82 -41.89
N PRO A 521 62.18 -28.26 -40.70
CA PRO A 521 63.08 -28.41 -39.56
C PRO A 521 64.12 -29.50 -39.84
N GLY A 522 65.37 -29.25 -39.45
CA GLY A 522 66.48 -30.17 -39.66
C GLY A 522 67.65 -29.87 -38.71
N GLU A 523 68.79 -30.53 -38.91
CA GLU A 523 69.97 -30.34 -38.03
C GLU A 523 70.46 -28.89 -37.98
N THR A 524 70.40 -28.19 -39.13
CA THR A 524 70.84 -26.80 -39.27
C THR A 524 69.72 -25.78 -39.12
N VAL A 525 68.45 -26.20 -39.18
CA VAL A 525 67.27 -25.32 -39.12
C VAL A 525 66.40 -25.71 -37.95
N GLN A 526 66.47 -24.93 -36.87
CA GLN A 526 65.68 -25.11 -35.67
C GLN A 526 64.54 -24.11 -35.65
N MET A 527 63.31 -24.62 -35.55
CA MET A 527 62.12 -23.77 -35.47
C MET A 527 61.24 -24.22 -34.31
N GLY A 528 60.52 -23.31 -33.71
CA GLY A 528 59.68 -23.63 -32.56
C GLY A 528 58.73 -22.52 -32.18
N LEU A 529 57.87 -22.87 -31.23
CA LEU A 529 56.92 -21.98 -30.59
C LEU A 529 57.12 -22.06 -29.08
N GLU A 530 57.37 -20.90 -28.47
CA GLU A 530 57.52 -20.71 -27.03
C GLU A 530 56.36 -19.88 -26.50
N THR A 531 55.77 -20.26 -25.37
CA THR A 531 54.75 -19.43 -24.71
C THR A 531 55.42 -18.17 -24.14
N PHE A 532 54.92 -17.00 -24.54
CA PHE A 532 55.46 -15.67 -24.21
C PHE A 532 54.40 -14.83 -23.47
N GLY A 533 53.81 -15.38 -22.41
CA GLY A 533 52.73 -14.76 -21.63
C GLY A 533 51.33 -15.30 -21.96
N LYS A 534 50.28 -14.70 -21.37
CA LYS A 534 48.89 -15.12 -21.60
C LYS A 534 48.53 -14.96 -23.08
N LYS A 535 48.25 -16.09 -23.75
CA LYS A 535 47.79 -16.17 -25.15
C LYS A 535 48.73 -15.46 -26.14
N LYS A 536 50.01 -15.32 -25.77
CA LYS A 536 51.08 -14.75 -26.57
C LYS A 536 52.16 -15.80 -26.77
N PHE A 537 52.71 -15.87 -27.96
CA PHE A 537 53.65 -16.90 -28.38
C PHE A 537 54.80 -16.27 -29.16
N LYS A 538 56.01 -16.76 -28.90
CA LYS A 538 57.21 -16.43 -29.66
C LYS A 538 57.46 -17.56 -30.64
N ILE A 539 57.32 -17.28 -31.93
CA ILE A 539 57.64 -18.22 -33.00
C ILE A 539 59.00 -17.84 -33.54
N PHE A 540 59.94 -18.80 -33.52
CA PHE A 540 61.31 -18.55 -33.93
C PHE A 540 61.77 -19.52 -35.01
N CYS A 541 62.74 -19.07 -35.80
CA CYS A 541 63.53 -19.87 -36.73
C CYS A 541 65.00 -19.48 -36.58
N ARG A 542 65.85 -20.48 -36.37
CA ARG A 542 67.27 -20.36 -36.15
C ARG A 542 67.99 -21.23 -37.18
N ILE A 543 68.85 -20.61 -37.98
CA ILE A 543 69.64 -21.31 -39.01
C ILE A 543 71.10 -21.25 -38.59
N GLU A 544 71.68 -22.41 -38.29
CA GLU A 544 73.09 -22.57 -37.97
C GLU A 544 73.94 -22.46 -39.25
N GLN A 545 75.05 -21.74 -39.16
CA GLN A 545 76.03 -21.55 -40.24
C GLN A 545 75.41 -21.12 -41.57
N ILE A 546 74.85 -19.91 -41.63
CA ILE A 546 74.18 -19.43 -42.84
C ILE A 546 75.16 -19.26 -44.01
N SER A 547 74.84 -19.84 -45.16
CA SER A 547 75.61 -19.71 -46.41
C SER A 547 75.08 -18.56 -47.28
N TYR A 548 75.93 -18.02 -48.17
CA TYR A 548 75.53 -16.95 -49.09
C TYR A 548 74.30 -17.31 -49.96
N ALA A 549 74.16 -18.58 -50.35
CA ALA A 549 73.02 -19.08 -51.13
C ALA A 549 71.67 -18.98 -50.38
N GLN A 550 71.70 -18.77 -49.07
CA GLN A 550 70.50 -18.62 -48.23
C GLN A 550 70.06 -17.15 -48.08
N ARG A 551 70.75 -16.21 -48.73
CA ARG A 551 70.29 -14.81 -48.87
C ARG A 551 68.92 -14.74 -49.56
N GLY A 552 68.00 -13.95 -49.04
CA GLY A 552 66.70 -13.74 -49.68
C GLY A 552 65.61 -13.29 -48.72
N ASP A 553 64.37 -13.34 -49.21
CA ASP A 553 63.18 -13.04 -48.45
C ASP A 553 62.75 -14.24 -47.59
N TYR A 554 62.50 -13.97 -46.32
CA TYR A 554 61.96 -14.92 -45.36
C TYR A 554 60.56 -14.47 -44.93
N GLU A 555 59.64 -15.41 -44.84
CA GLU A 555 58.27 -15.20 -44.37
C GLU A 555 57.93 -16.22 -43.29
N VAL A 556 57.21 -15.78 -42.25
CA VAL A 556 56.52 -16.68 -41.33
C VAL A 556 55.01 -16.47 -41.49
N GLU A 557 54.29 -17.55 -41.71
CA GLU A 557 52.83 -17.61 -41.68
C GLU A 557 52.39 -18.29 -40.40
N THR A 558 51.44 -17.69 -39.70
CA THR A 558 50.92 -18.20 -38.43
C THR A 558 49.40 -18.23 -38.48
N PHE A 559 48.78 -19.33 -38.05
CA PHE A 559 47.36 -19.58 -38.26
C PHE A 559 46.73 -20.41 -37.14
N ASN A 560 45.43 -20.24 -36.92
CA ASN A 560 44.61 -21.15 -36.13
C ASN A 560 43.23 -21.30 -36.81
N ASN A 561 42.30 -21.98 -36.16
CA ASN A 561 40.96 -22.23 -36.71
C ASN A 561 40.14 -20.95 -36.98
N TRP A 562 40.62 -19.79 -36.54
CA TRP A 562 39.91 -18.51 -36.59
C TRP A 562 40.60 -17.46 -37.48
N GLY A 563 41.77 -17.76 -38.05
CA GLY A 563 42.43 -16.88 -39.01
C GLY A 563 43.91 -17.15 -39.20
N ASN A 564 44.53 -16.37 -40.07
CA ASN A 564 45.96 -16.41 -40.35
C ASN A 564 46.57 -15.01 -40.41
N THR A 565 47.89 -14.93 -40.26
CA THR A 565 48.66 -13.69 -40.41
C THR A 565 50.10 -14.01 -40.82
N LYS A 566 50.77 -13.05 -41.45
CA LYS A 566 52.11 -13.23 -42.02
C LYS A 566 53.05 -12.11 -41.59
N SER A 567 54.34 -12.40 -41.51
CA SER A 567 55.39 -11.39 -41.36
C SER A 567 56.57 -11.73 -42.26
N LYS A 568 57.15 -10.73 -42.92
CA LYS A 568 58.29 -10.88 -43.85
C LYS A 568 59.51 -10.10 -43.39
N CYS A 569 60.70 -10.55 -43.79
CA CYS A 569 61.93 -9.75 -43.77
C CYS A 569 62.91 -10.21 -44.85
N PHE A 570 63.87 -9.34 -45.17
CA PHE A 570 64.99 -9.64 -46.03
C PHE A 570 66.25 -9.97 -45.22
N VAL A 571 66.90 -11.09 -45.54
CA VAL A 571 68.18 -11.47 -44.94
C VAL A 571 69.29 -11.30 -45.97
N ASN A 572 70.19 -10.36 -45.68
CA ASN A 572 71.39 -10.12 -46.47
C ASN A 572 72.59 -10.88 -45.86
N VAL A 573 73.13 -11.86 -46.57
CA VAL A 573 74.32 -12.61 -46.14
C VAL A 573 75.57 -12.01 -46.76
N LEU A 574 76.51 -11.61 -45.92
CA LEU A 574 77.80 -11.04 -46.33
C LEU A 574 78.83 -12.16 -46.47
N THR A 575 79.49 -12.24 -47.62
CA THR A 575 80.54 -13.22 -47.88
C THR A 575 81.83 -12.53 -48.28
N LYS A 576 82.96 -13.09 -47.84
CA LYS A 576 84.29 -12.63 -48.25
C LYS A 576 84.48 -12.85 -49.76
N PRO A 577 85.49 -12.24 -50.39
CA PRO A 577 85.69 -12.41 -51.82
C PRO A 577 86.04 -13.87 -52.14
N VAL A 578 85.33 -14.51 -53.06
CA VAL A 578 85.56 -15.87 -53.55
C VAL A 578 85.96 -15.79 -55.01
N VAL A 579 87.10 -16.40 -55.35
CA VAL A 579 87.57 -16.49 -56.74
C VAL A 579 86.77 -17.57 -57.46
N LEU A 580 86.08 -17.18 -58.54
CA LEU A 580 85.26 -18.04 -59.38
C LEU A 580 86.07 -18.63 -60.54
N ASP A 581 86.89 -17.81 -61.19
CA ASP A 581 87.83 -18.23 -62.23
C ASP A 581 89.14 -17.46 -62.08
N ALA A 582 90.27 -18.15 -62.28
CA ALA A 582 91.60 -17.58 -62.15
C ALA A 582 92.46 -17.98 -63.35
N GLN A 583 92.54 -17.09 -64.32
CA GLN A 583 93.53 -17.11 -65.40
C GLN A 583 94.80 -16.39 -64.95
N MET A 584 95.30 -16.78 -63.79
CA MET A 584 96.53 -16.30 -63.18
C MET A 584 97.34 -17.52 -62.74
N LYS A 585 98.20 -17.99 -63.65
CA LYS A 585 99.05 -19.17 -63.50
C LYS A 585 100.50 -18.80 -63.76
N ASP A 586 101.42 -19.67 -63.36
CA ASP A 586 102.83 -19.47 -63.63
C ASP A 586 103.09 -19.50 -65.14
N LEU A 587 103.82 -18.50 -65.65
CA LEU A 587 104.07 -18.33 -67.08
C LEU A 587 105.55 -18.14 -67.35
N VAL A 588 106.02 -18.73 -68.45
CA VAL A 588 107.36 -18.50 -69.01
C VAL A 588 107.20 -17.84 -70.37
N VAL A 589 107.64 -16.59 -70.52
CA VAL A 589 107.48 -15.82 -71.76
C VAL A 589 108.83 -15.30 -72.26
N LYS A 590 108.94 -15.04 -73.57
CA LYS A 590 110.10 -14.35 -74.13
C LYS A 590 109.97 -12.85 -73.93
N GLU A 591 111.11 -12.16 -73.82
CA GLU A 591 111.13 -10.70 -73.77
C GLU A 591 110.37 -10.09 -74.96
N GLY A 592 109.51 -9.10 -74.70
CA GLY A 592 108.63 -8.46 -75.67
C GLY A 592 107.21 -9.04 -75.78
N ALA A 593 106.91 -10.15 -75.09
CA ALA A 593 105.55 -10.71 -75.05
C ALA A 593 104.55 -9.79 -74.32
N HIS A 594 103.26 -10.08 -74.50
CA HIS A 594 102.17 -9.45 -73.75
C HIS A 594 101.52 -10.52 -72.86
N VAL A 595 101.50 -10.28 -71.55
CA VAL A 595 100.91 -11.20 -70.56
C VAL A 595 99.67 -10.56 -69.98
N THR A 596 98.59 -11.33 -69.84
CA THR A 596 97.39 -10.86 -69.14
C THR A 596 97.04 -11.88 -68.07
N TYR A 597 96.98 -11.42 -66.83
CA TYR A 597 96.37 -12.15 -65.74
C TYR A 597 94.93 -11.69 -65.59
N SER A 598 93.98 -12.63 -65.50
CA SER A 598 92.56 -12.34 -65.26
C SER A 598 92.07 -13.13 -64.07
N ILE A 599 91.34 -12.47 -63.17
CA ILE A 599 90.67 -13.08 -62.02
C ILE A 599 89.22 -12.62 -62.01
N HIS A 600 88.32 -13.59 -62.00
CA HIS A 600 86.90 -13.40 -61.76
C HIS A 600 86.62 -13.77 -60.31
N ALA A 601 86.10 -12.83 -59.54
CA ALA A 601 85.76 -13.03 -58.14
C ALA A 601 84.42 -12.40 -57.78
N PHE A 602 83.74 -13.01 -56.84
CA PHE A 602 82.47 -12.54 -56.29
C PHE A 602 82.63 -12.28 -54.79
N GLY A 603 81.96 -11.26 -54.27
CA GLY A 603 81.86 -11.01 -52.83
C GLY A 603 80.63 -10.20 -52.53
N ASN A 604 80.10 -10.31 -51.31
CA ASN A 604 79.04 -9.41 -50.83
C ASN A 604 79.46 -8.73 -49.53
N PRO A 605 79.81 -7.43 -49.55
CA PRO A 605 79.81 -6.52 -50.71
C PRO A 605 80.88 -6.86 -51.76
N LEU A 606 80.75 -6.28 -52.96
CA LEU A 606 81.73 -6.46 -54.03
C LEU A 606 83.15 -6.12 -53.56
N PRO A 607 84.17 -6.91 -53.96
CA PRO A 607 85.54 -6.70 -53.53
C PRO A 607 86.25 -5.56 -54.27
N GLU A 608 87.16 -4.90 -53.57
CA GLU A 608 88.19 -4.07 -54.17
C GLU A 608 89.43 -4.92 -54.49
N VAL A 609 90.13 -4.61 -55.58
CA VAL A 609 91.33 -5.33 -56.01
C VAL A 609 92.60 -4.50 -55.83
N THR A 610 93.64 -5.13 -55.31
CA THR A 610 95.00 -4.60 -55.26
C THR A 610 95.96 -5.61 -55.87
N TRP A 611 96.70 -5.20 -56.91
CA TRP A 611 97.74 -6.02 -57.53
C TRP A 611 99.11 -5.68 -56.95
N LEU A 612 99.88 -6.70 -56.61
CA LEU A 612 101.23 -6.60 -56.07
C LEU A 612 102.23 -7.31 -57.00
N TRP A 613 103.42 -6.76 -57.13
CA TRP A 613 104.60 -7.39 -57.74
C TRP A 613 105.74 -7.37 -56.72
N GLU A 614 106.31 -8.55 -56.41
CA GLU A 614 107.32 -8.71 -55.35
C GLU A 614 106.90 -8.05 -54.02
N ASN A 615 105.64 -8.26 -53.63
CA ASN A 615 104.95 -7.67 -52.46
C ASN A 615 104.78 -6.13 -52.46
N THR A 616 105.10 -5.44 -53.56
CA THR A 616 104.90 -4.00 -53.71
C THR A 616 103.67 -3.71 -54.57
N SER A 617 102.84 -2.73 -54.20
CA SER A 617 101.65 -2.34 -54.97
C SER A 617 102.03 -1.84 -56.36
N ILE A 618 101.40 -2.40 -57.38
CA ILE A 618 101.58 -1.97 -58.77
C ILE A 618 100.81 -0.67 -58.98
N ASN A 619 101.51 0.38 -59.42
CA ASN A 619 100.90 1.66 -59.75
C ASN A 619 101.21 2.04 -61.20
N PRO A 620 100.27 1.86 -62.15
CA PRO A 620 100.47 2.15 -63.57
C PRO A 620 100.98 3.57 -63.89
N ASN A 621 100.83 4.52 -62.96
CA ASN A 621 101.32 5.90 -63.12
C ASN A 621 102.83 6.06 -62.86
N GLU A 622 103.46 5.10 -62.19
CA GLU A 622 104.90 5.14 -61.90
C GLU A 622 105.74 4.64 -63.08
N LYS A 623 106.91 5.27 -63.32
CA LYS A 623 107.80 4.89 -64.44
C LYS A 623 108.16 3.40 -64.45
N LYS A 624 108.29 2.78 -63.28
CA LYS A 624 108.66 1.36 -63.09
C LYS A 624 107.55 0.37 -63.50
N ASP A 625 106.30 0.82 -63.56
CA ASP A 625 105.11 0.01 -63.80
C ASP A 625 104.30 0.48 -65.02
N ARG A 626 104.83 1.42 -65.82
CA ARG A 626 104.14 2.00 -67.00
C ARG A 626 103.72 0.97 -68.07
N ASN A 627 104.35 -0.18 -68.06
CA ASN A 627 104.03 -1.31 -68.94
C ASN A 627 102.90 -2.21 -68.38
N LYS A 628 102.42 -1.97 -67.16
CA LYS A 628 101.37 -2.73 -66.47
C LYS A 628 100.06 -1.92 -66.50
N LEU A 629 98.98 -2.56 -66.93
CA LEU A 629 97.65 -1.98 -67.03
C LEU A 629 96.69 -2.77 -66.14
N ILE A 630 95.98 -2.08 -65.25
CA ILE A 630 94.95 -2.68 -64.41
C ILE A 630 93.59 -2.25 -64.96
N THR A 631 92.71 -3.22 -65.22
CA THR A 631 91.32 -2.98 -65.63
C THR A 631 90.38 -3.83 -64.79
N SER A 632 89.20 -3.31 -64.46
CA SER A 632 88.13 -4.06 -63.82
C SER A 632 86.81 -3.87 -64.57
N SER A 633 86.00 -4.93 -64.67
CA SER A 633 84.63 -4.89 -65.19
C SER A 633 83.65 -5.24 -64.08
N ASP A 634 82.64 -4.40 -63.90
CA ASP A 634 81.48 -4.62 -63.02
C ASP A 634 81.79 -5.00 -61.57
N GLY A 635 83.02 -4.74 -61.10
CA GLY A 635 83.50 -5.12 -59.76
C GLY A 635 83.62 -6.63 -59.53
N THR A 636 83.62 -7.45 -60.59
CA THR A 636 83.71 -8.92 -60.50
C THR A 636 84.79 -9.53 -61.37
N GLU A 637 85.23 -8.84 -62.44
CA GLU A 637 86.39 -9.24 -63.23
C GLU A 637 87.54 -8.24 -63.02
N PHE A 638 88.74 -8.76 -62.75
CA PHE A 638 89.94 -7.98 -62.47
C PHE A 638 91.10 -8.49 -63.34
N ARG A 639 91.67 -7.61 -64.17
CA ARG A 639 92.75 -7.96 -65.11
C ARG A 639 94.00 -7.11 -64.90
N LEU A 640 95.16 -7.76 -64.97
CA LEU A 640 96.48 -7.14 -65.03
C LEU A 640 97.14 -7.51 -66.36
N GLY A 641 97.27 -6.54 -67.27
CA GLY A 641 97.97 -6.68 -68.54
C GLY A 641 99.39 -6.10 -68.47
N ILE A 642 100.40 -6.92 -68.70
CA ILE A 642 101.82 -6.51 -68.78
C ILE A 642 102.20 -6.50 -70.26
N ARG A 643 102.48 -5.31 -70.80
CA ARG A 643 102.82 -5.11 -72.22
C ARG A 643 104.34 -5.08 -72.41
N ASN A 644 104.83 -5.64 -73.52
CA ASN A 644 106.27 -5.60 -73.85
C ASN A 644 107.14 -6.05 -72.67
N VAL A 645 106.85 -7.24 -72.13
CA VAL A 645 107.46 -7.81 -70.93
C VAL A 645 108.99 -7.74 -71.01
N LYS A 646 109.63 -7.16 -70.00
CA LYS A 646 111.08 -7.03 -69.82
C LYS A 646 111.60 -8.03 -68.80
N PHE A 647 112.90 -8.29 -68.82
CA PHE A 647 113.54 -9.16 -67.83
C PHE A 647 113.29 -8.69 -66.38
N VAL A 648 113.18 -7.38 -66.16
CA VAL A 648 112.88 -6.78 -64.85
C VAL A 648 111.43 -6.98 -64.40
N ASP A 649 110.52 -7.40 -65.27
CA ASP A 649 109.13 -7.70 -64.91
C ASP A 649 108.97 -9.14 -64.38
N ALA A 650 110.04 -9.94 -64.41
CA ALA A 650 110.04 -11.28 -63.82
C ALA A 650 109.82 -11.18 -62.30
N GLY A 651 109.10 -12.14 -61.73
CA GLY A 651 108.81 -12.17 -60.30
C GLY A 651 107.42 -12.71 -59.97
N VAL A 652 107.07 -12.62 -58.70
CA VAL A 652 105.77 -13.08 -58.19
C VAL A 652 104.77 -11.94 -58.22
N TYR A 653 103.69 -12.16 -58.98
CA TYR A 653 102.51 -11.31 -58.99
C TYR A 653 101.48 -11.86 -58.02
N GLN A 654 100.82 -10.98 -57.27
CA GLN A 654 99.75 -11.34 -56.34
C GLN A 654 98.55 -10.42 -56.54
N CYS A 655 97.37 -11.01 -56.66
CA CYS A 655 96.11 -10.30 -56.60
C CYS A 655 95.54 -10.42 -55.18
N VAL A 656 95.17 -9.29 -54.59
CA VAL A 656 94.52 -9.19 -53.27
C VAL A 656 93.12 -8.63 -53.48
N LEU A 657 92.11 -9.42 -53.14
CA LEU A 657 90.70 -9.06 -53.20
C LEU A 657 90.21 -8.83 -51.77
N GLU A 658 89.65 -7.67 -51.47
CA GLU A 658 89.24 -7.28 -50.12
C GLU A 658 87.82 -6.71 -50.11
N ASN A 659 87.03 -7.12 -49.13
CA ASN A 659 85.80 -6.43 -48.76
C ASN A 659 85.68 -6.36 -47.23
N ARG A 660 84.62 -5.71 -46.73
CA ARG A 660 84.38 -5.56 -45.27
C ARG A 660 84.24 -6.88 -44.48
N VAL A 661 84.14 -8.02 -45.16
CA VAL A 661 84.01 -9.35 -44.53
C VAL A 661 85.36 -10.04 -44.43
N GLY A 662 86.24 -9.86 -45.43
CA GLY A 662 87.56 -10.45 -45.42
C GLY A 662 88.35 -10.27 -46.72
N VAL A 663 89.48 -10.98 -46.79
CA VAL A 663 90.48 -10.86 -47.87
C VAL A 663 90.76 -12.22 -48.49
N THR A 664 90.87 -12.27 -49.81
CA THR A 664 91.31 -13.44 -50.58
C THR A 664 92.48 -13.07 -51.49
N LYS A 665 93.48 -13.95 -51.55
CA LYS A 665 94.75 -13.68 -52.26
C LYS A 665 95.01 -14.79 -53.27
N HIS A 666 95.48 -14.43 -54.46
CA HIS A 666 95.90 -15.36 -55.51
C HIS A 666 97.29 -14.96 -56.03
N ARG A 667 98.15 -15.93 -56.37
CA ARG A 667 99.55 -15.69 -56.73
C ARG A 667 99.94 -16.45 -58.00
N ALA A 668 100.83 -15.86 -58.79
CA ALA A 668 101.47 -16.50 -59.94
C ALA A 668 102.87 -15.92 -60.18
N ALA A 669 103.78 -16.76 -60.67
CA ALA A 669 105.13 -16.39 -61.03
C ALA A 669 105.26 -16.13 -62.54
N LEU A 670 105.95 -15.05 -62.92
CA LEU A 670 106.31 -14.75 -64.30
C LEU A 670 107.83 -14.92 -64.49
N ALA A 671 108.23 -15.83 -65.36
CA ALA A 671 109.61 -15.99 -65.80
C ALA A 671 109.81 -15.44 -67.21
N VAL A 672 110.90 -14.71 -67.44
CA VAL A 672 111.18 -14.03 -68.72
C VAL A 672 112.48 -14.54 -69.33
N LEU A 673 112.38 -15.16 -70.51
CA LEU A 673 113.52 -15.67 -71.28
C LEU A 673 114.11 -14.56 -72.16
N ARG A 674 115.41 -14.30 -72.03
CA ARG A 674 116.15 -13.37 -72.91
C ARG A 674 116.20 -13.91 -74.34
N ARG A 675 116.09 -13.03 -75.34
CA ARG A 675 116.49 -13.38 -76.71
C ARG A 675 117.99 -13.66 -76.72
N LYS A 676 118.42 -14.84 -77.19
CA LYS A 676 119.82 -15.04 -77.60
C LYS A 676 120.10 -14.04 -78.72
N ALA A 677 121.18 -13.28 -78.61
CA ALA A 677 121.76 -12.60 -79.76
C ALA A 677 122.17 -13.68 -80.77
N GLU A 678 121.66 -13.61 -82.00
CA GLU A 678 122.20 -14.41 -83.10
C GLU A 678 123.57 -13.82 -83.45
N ASP A 679 124.59 -14.67 -83.40
CA ASP A 679 125.97 -14.35 -83.74
C ASP A 679 126.07 -13.91 -85.21
N GLU A 680 126.61 -12.71 -85.44
CA GLU A 680 127.06 -12.26 -86.77
C GLU A 680 128.27 -13.10 -87.21
N HIS A 681 128.16 -13.70 -88.40
CA HIS A 681 129.25 -14.31 -89.18
C HIS A 681 130.22 -13.22 -89.65
N ASP A 682 131.51 -13.33 -89.30
CA ASP A 682 132.64 -13.63 -90.19
C ASP A 682 133.98 -13.60 -89.42
#